data_AF-Q86MR5-F1
#
_entry.id   AF-Q86MR5-F1
#
_cell.length_a   1.000
_cell.length_b   1.000
_cell.length_c   1.000
_cell.angle_alpha   90.00
_cell.angle_beta   90.00
_cell.angle_gamma   90.00
#
_symmetry.space_group_name_H-M   'P 1'
#
loop_
_entity.id
_entity.type
_entity.pdbx_description
1 polymer ?
#
loop_
_entity_poly.entity_id
_entity_poly.type
_entity_poly.pdbx_seq_one_letter_code
_entity_poly.pdbx_strand_id
1 'polypeptide(L)'
;DQHLSHMKAEKINSKDNLLLEVCLAAQYEGESLVEKHKEFKKTHNDSNICTILARSFADIGDIIRGKDLYLGNKKEKEKLENNLKKIFKEIYKDVMKTSGSNGKTNGEIEARYGSDKDPNYYELREDWWDANRREVWKAMTCNADNDSQYFRQTCGSREKGSATKGKCRCVIGDVPTYFDYVPQYLRWFQEWAEDFCRIKKNKLELAKKACRDESSKLYCSHNGYDCTKRIEKGKSCSRDSKCTECSTKCIPYEYWLEKQQNEFNMQKDKYDKEIRTKTSNNGISNSNINNKYYKEFYNELNKKYESVENFLTLLNNGMYCKKHVDGESTINFNKTDDKGAFYRSDYCQPCPDCVVVCEGGNCKEKTEDDNCRSEIIKKILKYETPTPIDVLYSGKGQGLITKKLEDFCSSTTNYEGTNVQKWKCYNKNKDYNNCEMNISSYKDATDPNVMLSVECFHSWAKNLLIDTIRWEHQLKNCINNTNVTDCTSKCIKNCECYEKWIKEKEKEWPQVKGVLKKKDETSHNYYDKLKDVFDRFLFEVKGALDQDEKGKWDQFTKDLEKKFGPSVESAGTANSQDAIELLLDHLNDNATTCKDNNSLAVENCPKTKINPCIKGTRKRTPKRTGGASNNLVSVKHIAEIMQQDAREQLEKRGGESNLKGDASKGKYTKKNGKAVALNDICSIDVQHSNSTYRSVKPCAGKNTGRFDIGTPWSYGEKKKEMTHPKVYMPPRREHMCTSNLEYLETGEGPLKGKDNNGKLVNNSFLGDVLLSAKKEGDFIVKKLGSDKSAICNAMKYSFADLGDIIRGRDMWDKDSGSKKMDVILKNVFGTLHKSLEGIRNHPKYAYDKNKTSPYKQLREDWWEANRHQVWRAMKCEIKKDKNMKCNGIPIE
;
A
#
# COMPACT_ATOMS: atom_id res chain seq x y z
N ASP A 1 -1.41 -14.48 22.01
CA ASP A 1 -0.15 -14.24 22.75
C ASP A 1 -0.06 -12.87 23.46
N GLN A 2 -1.08 -11.99 23.39
CA GLN A 2 -1.09 -10.69 24.09
C GLN A 2 -0.70 -10.78 25.58
N HIS A 3 -1.14 -11.81 26.29
CA HIS A 3 -0.74 -12.10 27.66
C HIS A 3 0.79 -12.15 27.81
N LEU A 4 1.48 -12.90 26.95
CA LEU A 4 2.94 -13.03 26.93
C LEU A 4 3.64 -11.70 26.56
N SER A 5 3.04 -10.89 25.69
CA SER A 5 3.57 -9.57 25.32
C SER A 5 3.47 -8.52 26.44
N HIS A 6 2.61 -8.76 27.43
CA HIS A 6 2.35 -7.85 28.56
C HIS A 6 2.73 -8.43 29.92
N MET A 7 3.25 -9.65 29.97
CA MET A 7 3.76 -10.25 31.19
C MET A 7 4.88 -9.38 31.79
N LYS A 8 4.88 -9.26 33.12
CA LYS A 8 5.94 -8.52 33.84
C LYS A 8 7.16 -9.43 33.92
N ALA A 9 8.02 -9.40 32.90
CA ALA A 9 9.21 -10.25 32.79
C ALA A 9 10.08 -10.21 34.06
N GLU A 10 10.13 -9.08 34.77
CA GLU A 10 10.85 -8.91 36.05
C GLU A 10 10.32 -9.79 37.19
N LYS A 11 9.07 -10.25 37.10
CA LYS A 11 8.42 -11.15 38.07
C LYS A 11 8.50 -12.62 37.67
N ILE A 12 8.96 -12.92 36.45
CA ILE A 12 9.11 -14.29 35.92
C ILE A 12 10.59 -14.65 35.96
N ASN A 13 11.02 -15.14 37.11
CA ASN A 13 12.42 -15.47 37.39
C ASN A 13 12.71 -16.97 37.42
N SER A 14 11.73 -17.85 37.15
CA SER A 14 11.91 -19.30 37.20
C SER A 14 11.30 -20.00 35.98
N LYS A 15 11.78 -21.23 35.71
CA LYS A 15 11.22 -22.11 34.67
C LYS A 15 9.74 -22.43 34.91
N ASP A 16 9.32 -22.52 36.17
CA ASP A 16 7.96 -22.88 36.57
C ASP A 16 6.99 -21.72 36.34
N ASN A 17 7.42 -20.48 36.62
CA ASN A 17 6.64 -19.28 36.34
C ASN A 17 6.44 -19.09 34.83
N LEU A 18 7.47 -19.35 34.02
CA LEU A 18 7.33 -19.33 32.56
C LEU A 18 6.34 -20.39 32.09
N LEU A 19 6.40 -21.61 32.64
CA LEU A 19 5.48 -22.69 32.28
C LEU A 19 4.03 -22.29 32.57
N LEU A 20 3.76 -21.68 33.72
CA LEU A 20 2.43 -21.20 34.09
C LEU A 20 1.87 -20.21 33.04
N GLU A 21 2.64 -19.18 32.69
CA GLU A 21 2.22 -18.15 31.73
C GLU A 21 1.99 -18.74 30.33
N VAL A 22 2.82 -19.69 29.90
CA VAL A 22 2.67 -20.38 28.61
C VAL A 22 1.45 -21.30 28.62
N CYS A 23 1.21 -22.05 29.70
CA CYS A 23 0.02 -22.88 29.86
C CYS A 23 -1.25 -22.03 29.88
N LEU A 24 -1.22 -20.87 30.54
CA LEU A 24 -2.36 -19.95 30.55
C LEU A 24 -2.66 -19.42 29.14
N ALA A 25 -1.63 -19.02 28.39
CA ALA A 25 -1.78 -18.63 26.99
C ALA A 25 -2.36 -19.76 26.13
N ALA A 26 -1.87 -20.99 26.31
CA ALA A 26 -2.36 -22.16 25.59
C ALA A 26 -3.81 -22.51 25.94
N GLN A 27 -4.20 -22.41 27.22
CA GLN A 27 -5.57 -22.67 27.67
C GLN A 27 -6.56 -21.71 27.02
N TYR A 28 -6.28 -20.39 27.04
CA TYR A 28 -7.15 -19.39 26.42
C TYR A 28 -7.24 -19.54 24.91
N GLU A 29 -6.11 -19.83 24.24
CA GLU A 29 -6.11 -20.10 22.80
C GLU A 29 -6.97 -21.33 22.46
N GLY A 30 -6.79 -22.42 23.21
CA GLY A 30 -7.57 -23.64 23.04
C GLY A 30 -9.06 -23.46 23.28
N GLU A 31 -9.43 -22.70 24.31
CA GLU A 31 -10.82 -22.33 24.60
C GLU A 31 -11.48 -21.60 23.42
N SER A 32 -10.83 -20.52 22.95
CA SER A 32 -11.28 -19.71 21.82
C SER A 32 -11.46 -20.55 20.54
N LEU A 33 -10.53 -21.46 20.25
CA LEU A 33 -10.60 -22.33 19.07
C LEU A 33 -11.72 -23.35 19.16
N VAL A 34 -11.91 -23.98 20.34
CA VAL A 34 -12.99 -24.95 20.55
C VAL A 34 -14.36 -24.27 20.40
N GLU A 35 -14.54 -23.09 20.99
CA GLU A 35 -15.80 -22.35 20.90
C GLU A 35 -16.14 -22.00 19.44
N LYS A 36 -15.20 -21.39 18.71
CA LYS A 36 -15.38 -21.06 17.29
C LYS A 36 -15.60 -22.29 16.42
N HIS A 37 -14.92 -23.39 16.74
CA HIS A 37 -15.08 -24.64 16.00
C HIS A 37 -16.48 -25.25 16.18
N LYS A 38 -17.13 -25.08 17.34
CA LYS A 38 -18.52 -25.55 17.54
C LYS A 38 -19.49 -24.85 16.59
N GLU A 39 -19.29 -23.57 16.31
CA GLU A 39 -20.07 -22.85 15.30
C GLU A 39 -19.73 -23.31 13.89
N PHE A 40 -18.44 -23.45 13.60
CA PHE A 40 -17.94 -23.89 12.29
C PHE A 40 -18.44 -25.29 11.91
N LYS A 41 -18.48 -26.22 12.87
CA LYS A 41 -18.92 -27.60 12.64
C LYS A 41 -20.39 -27.70 12.20
N LYS A 42 -21.23 -26.69 12.46
CA LYS A 42 -22.64 -26.67 12.01
C LYS A 42 -22.79 -26.64 10.50
N THR A 43 -21.84 -26.05 9.79
CA THR A 43 -21.83 -25.93 8.32
C THR A 43 -20.76 -26.79 7.65
N HIS A 44 -19.82 -27.36 8.44
CA HIS A 44 -18.70 -28.17 7.97
C HIS A 44 -18.50 -29.40 8.86
N ASN A 45 -19.35 -30.42 8.67
CA ASN A 45 -19.39 -31.65 9.51
C ASN A 45 -18.08 -32.45 9.52
N ASP A 46 -17.19 -32.19 8.57
CA ASP A 46 -15.94 -32.90 8.30
C ASP A 46 -14.70 -32.24 8.93
N SER A 47 -14.85 -31.16 9.72
CA SER A 47 -13.73 -30.49 10.38
C SER A 47 -13.24 -31.21 11.65
N ASN A 48 -11.92 -31.21 11.89
CA ASN A 48 -11.29 -31.82 13.06
C ASN A 48 -10.60 -30.78 13.96
N ILE A 49 -11.17 -30.54 15.14
CA ILE A 49 -10.65 -29.61 16.14
C ILE A 49 -9.23 -29.95 16.60
N CYS A 50 -8.88 -31.23 16.70
CA CYS A 50 -7.55 -31.65 17.17
C CYS A 50 -6.45 -31.23 16.18
N THR A 51 -6.75 -31.14 14.88
CA THR A 51 -5.80 -30.63 13.88
C THR A 51 -5.58 -29.13 14.03
N ILE A 52 -6.63 -28.36 14.30
CA ILE A 52 -6.56 -26.91 14.52
C ILE A 52 -5.73 -26.62 15.79
N LEU A 53 -6.04 -27.31 16.89
CA LEU A 53 -5.28 -27.20 18.14
C LEU A 53 -3.80 -27.59 17.95
N ALA A 54 -3.50 -28.61 17.13
CA ALA A 54 -2.14 -29.03 16.83
C ALA A 54 -1.32 -27.97 16.07
N ARG A 55 -1.96 -27.14 15.22
CA ARG A 55 -1.30 -26.04 14.52
C ARG A 55 -0.99 -24.89 15.47
N SER A 56 -1.96 -24.43 16.26
CA SER A 56 -1.74 -23.37 17.25
C SER A 56 -0.72 -23.78 18.32
N PHE A 57 -0.72 -25.04 18.76
CA PHE A 57 0.30 -25.56 19.66
C PHE A 57 1.72 -25.46 19.08
N ALA A 58 1.88 -25.77 17.79
CA ALA A 58 3.18 -25.66 17.11
C ALA A 58 3.64 -24.21 16.97
N ASP A 59 2.73 -23.28 16.70
CA ASP A 59 3.04 -21.85 16.60
C ASP A 59 3.40 -21.24 17.96
N ILE A 60 2.71 -21.62 19.05
CA ILE A 60 3.13 -21.25 20.42
C ILE A 60 4.55 -21.77 20.69
N GLY A 61 4.84 -23.02 20.30
CA GLY A 61 6.18 -23.58 20.42
C GLY A 61 7.24 -22.75 19.69
N ASP A 62 6.96 -22.31 18.46
CA ASP A 62 7.88 -21.46 17.69
C ASP A 62 8.04 -20.05 18.28
N ILE A 63 6.99 -19.47 18.87
CA ILE A 63 7.09 -18.21 19.62
C ILE A 63 8.08 -18.36 20.78
N ILE A 64 7.90 -19.38 21.62
CA ILE A 64 8.75 -19.59 22.80
C ILE A 64 10.20 -19.86 22.39
N ARG A 65 10.40 -20.64 21.32
CA ARG A 65 11.73 -21.00 20.79
C ARG A 65 12.40 -19.88 19.99
N GLY A 66 11.72 -18.76 19.73
CA GLY A 66 12.25 -17.66 18.93
C GLY A 66 12.39 -18.01 17.43
N LYS A 67 11.57 -18.94 16.94
CA LYS A 67 11.52 -19.44 15.56
C LYS A 67 10.33 -18.89 14.76
N ASP A 68 9.41 -18.21 15.43
CA ASP A 68 8.22 -17.66 14.79
C ASP A 68 8.55 -16.60 13.72
N LEU A 69 8.02 -16.82 12.52
CA LEU A 69 8.19 -15.98 11.33
C LEU A 69 7.20 -14.81 11.28
N TYR A 70 6.11 -14.83 12.07
CA TYR A 70 5.05 -13.84 11.99
C TYR A 70 5.48 -12.49 12.60
N LEU A 71 5.73 -11.46 11.80
CA LEU A 71 6.27 -10.18 12.32
C LEU A 71 5.23 -9.27 12.99
N GLY A 72 3.94 -9.44 12.69
CA GLY A 72 2.82 -8.71 13.30
C GLY A 72 3.03 -7.20 13.44
N ASN A 73 2.59 -6.64 14.57
CA ASN A 73 3.00 -5.32 15.01
C ASN A 73 4.46 -5.39 15.48
N LYS A 74 5.37 -4.81 14.69
CA LYS A 74 6.82 -4.85 14.93
C LYS A 74 7.19 -4.47 16.37
N LYS A 75 6.51 -3.48 16.98
CA LYS A 75 6.77 -3.06 18.37
C LYS A 75 6.35 -4.10 19.41
N GLU A 76 5.22 -4.77 19.21
CA GLU A 76 4.73 -5.80 20.13
C GLU A 76 5.59 -7.06 20.05
N LYS A 77 5.97 -7.48 18.84
CA LYS A 77 6.88 -8.62 18.66
C LYS A 77 8.26 -8.35 19.24
N GLU A 78 8.83 -7.17 19.01
CA GLU A 78 10.10 -6.77 19.63
C GLU A 78 9.98 -6.80 21.17
N LYS A 79 8.85 -6.37 21.73
CA LYS A 79 8.61 -6.42 23.17
C LYS A 79 8.50 -7.86 23.70
N LEU A 80 7.73 -8.72 23.04
CA LEU A 80 7.59 -10.14 23.40
C LEU A 80 8.95 -10.84 23.37
N GLU A 81 9.70 -10.68 22.28
CA GLU A 81 11.02 -11.30 22.13
C GLU A 81 12.01 -10.78 23.18
N ASN A 82 12.00 -9.47 23.47
CA ASN A 82 12.82 -8.90 24.54
C ASN A 82 12.43 -9.44 25.94
N ASN A 83 11.14 -9.69 26.19
CA ASN A 83 10.70 -10.29 27.45
C ASN A 83 11.20 -11.74 27.57
N LEU A 84 11.04 -12.54 26.52
CA LEU A 84 11.52 -13.93 26.50
C LEU A 84 13.03 -13.99 26.70
N LYS A 85 13.83 -13.14 26.03
CA LYS A 85 15.29 -13.06 26.25
C LYS A 85 15.65 -12.77 27.71
N LYS A 86 14.92 -11.86 28.36
CA LYS A 86 15.14 -11.54 29.78
C LYS A 86 14.81 -12.73 30.68
N ILE A 87 13.70 -13.42 30.44
CA ILE A 87 13.28 -14.57 31.24
C ILE A 87 14.28 -15.73 31.08
N PHE A 88 14.65 -16.07 29.85
CA PHE A 88 15.61 -17.15 29.58
C PHE A 88 17.01 -16.83 30.11
N LYS A 89 17.40 -15.55 30.20
CA LYS A 89 18.61 -15.13 30.91
C LYS A 89 18.57 -15.48 32.40
N GLU A 90 17.45 -15.26 33.08
CA GLU A 90 17.31 -15.61 34.49
C GLU A 90 17.24 -17.13 34.69
N ILE A 91 16.51 -17.85 33.83
CA ILE A 91 16.47 -19.33 33.84
C ILE A 91 17.89 -19.90 33.64
N TYR A 92 18.67 -19.35 32.71
CA TYR A 92 20.05 -19.78 32.48
C TYR A 92 20.91 -19.62 33.74
N LYS A 93 20.83 -18.47 34.43
CA LYS A 93 21.56 -18.26 35.69
C LYS A 93 21.17 -19.27 36.77
N ASP A 94 19.89 -19.61 36.87
CA ASP A 94 19.42 -20.57 37.88
C ASP A 94 19.82 -22.01 37.56
N VAL A 95 19.83 -22.38 36.27
CA VAL A 95 20.39 -23.66 35.80
C VAL A 95 21.89 -23.74 36.12
N MET A 96 22.65 -22.66 35.92
CA MET A 96 24.07 -22.58 36.27
C MET A 96 24.33 -22.72 37.78
N LYS A 97 23.47 -22.15 38.65
CA LYS A 97 23.61 -22.28 40.10
C LYS A 97 23.34 -23.69 40.64
N THR A 98 22.50 -24.47 39.94
CA THR A 98 22.02 -25.78 40.41
C THR A 98 22.78 -26.98 39.83
N SER A 99 23.81 -26.72 39.02
CA SER A 99 24.67 -27.73 38.39
C SER A 99 25.21 -28.79 39.36
N GLY A 100 25.75 -28.35 40.50
CA GLY A 100 26.35 -29.23 41.52
C GLY A 100 25.39 -30.22 42.16
N SER A 101 24.08 -29.96 42.14
CA SER A 101 23.05 -30.84 42.72
C SER A 101 22.48 -31.86 41.73
N ASN A 102 22.69 -31.65 40.42
CA ASN A 102 22.10 -32.46 39.35
C ASN A 102 23.10 -33.42 38.68
N GLY A 103 24.29 -33.61 39.28
CA GLY A 103 25.34 -34.50 38.76
C GLY A 103 26.01 -34.01 37.47
N LYS A 104 25.83 -32.73 37.09
CA LYS A 104 26.49 -32.10 35.94
C LYS A 104 27.43 -31.00 36.40
N THR A 105 28.61 -30.90 35.81
CA THR A 105 29.54 -29.82 36.13
C THR A 105 29.12 -28.51 35.48
N ASN A 106 29.50 -27.38 36.07
CA ASN A 106 29.32 -26.06 35.43
C ASN A 106 29.91 -26.01 34.01
N GLY A 107 31.02 -26.73 33.78
CA GLY A 107 31.66 -26.83 32.48
C GLY A 107 30.81 -27.55 31.43
N GLU A 108 30.00 -28.54 31.80
CA GLU A 108 29.09 -29.24 30.86
C GLU A 108 27.87 -28.40 30.47
N ILE A 109 27.36 -27.59 31.42
CA ILE A 109 26.25 -26.66 31.15
C ILE A 109 26.75 -25.49 30.31
N GLU A 110 27.94 -24.96 30.60
CA GLU A 110 28.61 -23.95 29.76
C GLU A 110 28.99 -24.50 28.38
N ALA A 111 29.38 -25.77 28.27
CA ALA A 111 29.65 -26.39 26.98
C ALA A 111 28.39 -26.56 26.13
N ARG A 112 27.23 -26.84 26.75
CA ARG A 112 25.93 -27.00 26.05
C ARG A 112 25.26 -25.66 25.76
N TYR A 113 25.22 -24.74 26.71
CA TYR A 113 24.46 -23.49 26.59
C TYR A 113 25.33 -22.22 26.66
N GLY A 114 26.61 -22.33 27.01
CA GLY A 114 27.52 -21.21 27.24
C GLY A 114 28.36 -20.79 26.02
N SER A 115 28.34 -21.54 24.90
CA SER A 115 28.95 -21.11 23.64
C SER A 115 28.14 -20.10 22.83
N ASP A 116 27.04 -19.59 23.37
CA ASP A 116 26.27 -18.51 22.74
C ASP A 116 26.96 -17.16 23.01
N LYS A 117 27.71 -16.67 22.01
CA LYS A 117 27.92 -15.22 21.81
C LYS A 117 26.60 -14.47 21.49
N ASP A 118 25.46 -15.10 21.71
CA ASP A 118 24.13 -14.68 21.32
C ASP A 118 23.21 -14.49 22.55
N PRO A 119 22.65 -13.30 22.79
CA PRO A 119 21.71 -13.05 23.89
C PRO A 119 20.33 -13.76 23.77
N ASN A 120 20.15 -14.70 22.83
CA ASN A 120 18.87 -15.36 22.56
C ASN A 120 18.63 -16.71 23.27
N TYR A 121 19.66 -17.44 23.70
CA TYR A 121 19.54 -18.72 24.41
C TYR A 121 18.81 -19.83 23.63
N TYR A 122 19.06 -19.98 22.32
CA TYR A 122 18.25 -20.85 21.46
C TYR A 122 18.23 -22.31 21.94
N GLU A 123 19.38 -22.88 22.30
CA GLU A 123 19.45 -24.27 22.79
C GLU A 123 18.65 -24.50 24.06
N LEU A 124 18.77 -23.57 25.02
CA LEU A 124 18.00 -23.63 26.26
C LEU A 124 16.49 -23.52 26.00
N ARG A 125 16.07 -22.69 25.03
CA ARG A 125 14.66 -22.57 24.66
C ARG A 125 14.12 -23.84 24.00
N GLU A 126 14.90 -24.51 23.16
CA GLU A 126 14.52 -25.81 22.55
C GLU A 126 14.33 -26.88 23.63
N ASP A 127 15.32 -27.05 24.51
CA ASP A 127 15.28 -28.05 25.58
C ASP A 127 14.15 -27.74 26.58
N TRP A 128 13.89 -26.46 26.86
CA TRP A 128 12.76 -26.04 27.68
C TRP A 128 11.42 -26.40 27.03
N TRP A 129 11.25 -26.18 25.72
CA TRP A 129 10.02 -26.57 25.03
C TRP A 129 9.83 -28.09 25.08
N ASP A 130 10.86 -28.88 24.74
CA ASP A 130 10.80 -30.34 24.75
C ASP A 130 10.38 -30.91 26.12
N ALA A 131 10.95 -30.36 27.19
CA ALA A 131 10.62 -30.77 28.57
C ALA A 131 9.18 -30.45 28.98
N ASN A 132 8.58 -29.38 28.43
CA ASN A 132 7.32 -28.82 28.93
C ASN A 132 6.13 -28.97 27.97
N ARG A 133 6.37 -29.34 26.70
CA ARG A 133 5.35 -29.40 25.64
C ARG A 133 4.14 -30.29 25.99
N ARG A 134 4.33 -31.32 26.83
CA ARG A 134 3.24 -32.18 27.33
C ARG A 134 2.23 -31.41 28.17
N GLU A 135 2.69 -30.60 29.12
CA GLU A 135 1.80 -29.79 29.96
C GLU A 135 1.13 -28.67 29.16
N VAL A 136 1.85 -28.07 28.21
CA VAL A 136 1.28 -27.06 27.30
C VAL A 136 0.18 -27.67 26.42
N TRP A 137 0.37 -28.88 25.89
CA TRP A 137 -0.65 -29.59 25.11
C TRP A 137 -1.88 -29.91 25.97
N LYS A 138 -1.66 -30.34 27.22
CA LYS A 138 -2.73 -30.56 28.18
C LYS A 138 -3.52 -29.27 28.40
N ALA A 139 -2.88 -28.14 28.66
CA ALA A 139 -3.56 -26.85 28.80
C ALA A 139 -4.36 -26.46 27.54
N MET A 140 -3.75 -26.56 26.35
CA MET A 140 -4.39 -26.28 25.05
C MET A 140 -5.66 -27.11 24.81
N THR A 141 -5.68 -28.35 25.26
CA THR A 141 -6.77 -29.29 25.00
C THR A 141 -7.79 -29.39 26.14
N CYS A 142 -7.67 -28.58 27.20
CA CYS A 142 -8.53 -28.67 28.39
C CYS A 142 -10.03 -28.62 28.07
N ASN A 143 -10.41 -27.77 27.11
CA ASN A 143 -11.79 -27.50 26.71
C ASN A 143 -12.27 -28.32 25.51
N ALA A 144 -11.44 -29.17 24.90
CA ALA A 144 -11.86 -30.05 23.81
C ALA A 144 -12.87 -31.10 24.29
N ASP A 145 -13.79 -31.52 23.41
CA ASP A 145 -14.83 -32.50 23.76
C ASP A 145 -14.23 -33.90 24.05
N ASN A 146 -14.90 -34.67 24.91
CA ASN A 146 -14.45 -36.01 25.31
C ASN A 146 -14.42 -37.03 24.16
N ASP A 147 -15.13 -36.77 23.05
CA ASP A 147 -15.11 -37.63 21.87
C ASP A 147 -14.14 -37.15 20.78
N SER A 148 -13.42 -36.04 21.03
CA SER A 148 -12.47 -35.48 20.06
C SER A 148 -11.25 -36.38 19.91
N GLN A 149 -11.01 -36.85 18.67
CA GLN A 149 -9.88 -37.70 18.33
C GLN A 149 -8.96 -37.06 17.29
N TYR A 150 -7.65 -37.14 17.55
CA TYR A 150 -6.65 -36.73 16.56
C TYR A 150 -6.67 -37.69 15.38
N PHE A 151 -6.63 -37.16 14.15
CA PHE A 151 -6.86 -37.93 12.93
C PHE A 151 -5.79 -39.01 12.67
N ARG A 152 -4.60 -38.88 13.27
CA ARG A 152 -3.54 -39.90 13.19
C ARG A 152 -3.51 -40.72 14.47
N GLN A 153 -3.32 -42.02 14.32
CA GLN A 153 -3.14 -42.97 15.41
C GLN A 153 -1.66 -42.97 15.84
N THR A 154 -1.26 -41.95 16.59
CA THR A 154 0.15 -41.70 16.97
C THR A 154 0.44 -41.96 18.44
N CYS A 155 -0.54 -42.37 19.24
CA CYS A 155 -0.34 -42.63 20.66
C CYS A 155 0.39 -43.96 20.89
N GLY A 156 1.63 -43.91 21.39
CA GLY A 156 2.49 -45.08 21.60
C GLY A 156 3.58 -45.22 20.53
N SER A 157 3.86 -46.44 20.05
CA SER A 157 4.88 -46.67 19.02
C SER A 157 4.39 -46.25 17.62
N ARG A 158 5.22 -45.52 16.85
CA ARG A 158 4.89 -44.97 15.52
C ARG A 158 4.30 -45.97 14.52
N GLU A 159 4.66 -47.24 14.58
CA GLU A 159 4.22 -48.27 13.61
C GLU A 159 2.92 -48.99 14.00
N LYS A 160 2.47 -48.87 15.26
CA LYS A 160 1.24 -49.48 15.81
C LYS A 160 0.55 -48.54 16.81
N GLY A 161 0.52 -47.25 16.50
CA GLY A 161 -0.02 -46.24 17.41
C GLY A 161 -1.52 -46.43 17.61
N SER A 162 -2.01 -46.04 18.78
CA SER A 162 -3.43 -46.05 19.11
C SER A 162 -4.06 -44.67 18.85
N ALA A 163 -5.40 -44.64 18.74
CA ALA A 163 -6.14 -43.38 18.70
C ALA A 163 -6.08 -42.68 20.06
N THR A 164 -6.17 -41.35 20.06
CA THR A 164 -6.36 -40.56 21.28
C THR A 164 -7.68 -40.94 21.96
N LYS A 165 -7.69 -41.04 23.30
CA LYS A 165 -8.90 -41.33 24.08
C LYS A 165 -9.44 -40.02 24.68
N GLY A 166 -10.18 -39.29 23.86
CA GLY A 166 -10.86 -38.05 24.23
C GLY A 166 -9.95 -36.84 24.44
N LYS A 167 -10.55 -35.65 24.29
CA LYS A 167 -9.87 -34.35 24.38
C LYS A 167 -8.57 -34.25 23.57
N CYS A 168 -8.47 -34.97 22.45
CA CYS A 168 -7.24 -35.00 21.64
C CYS A 168 -5.98 -35.46 22.40
N ARG A 169 -6.09 -36.32 23.43
CA ARG A 169 -4.96 -36.76 24.27
C ARG A 169 -4.67 -38.25 24.17
N CYS A 170 -3.39 -38.60 24.29
CA CYS A 170 -2.97 -39.99 24.50
C CYS A 170 -3.18 -40.41 25.96
N VAL A 171 -3.47 -41.68 26.19
CA VAL A 171 -3.75 -42.23 27.53
C VAL A 171 -2.59 -42.01 28.50
N ILE A 172 -1.36 -42.17 28.02
CA ILE A 172 -0.13 -42.00 28.81
C ILE A 172 0.34 -40.54 28.90
N GLY A 173 -0.47 -39.57 28.46
CA GLY A 173 -0.15 -38.15 28.50
C GLY A 173 0.76 -37.65 27.38
N ASP A 174 1.09 -38.49 26.40
CA ASP A 174 1.86 -38.08 25.23
C ASP A 174 1.11 -37.08 24.33
N VAL A 175 1.90 -36.22 23.67
CA VAL A 175 1.40 -35.30 22.64
C VAL A 175 1.25 -36.07 21.33
N PRO A 176 0.03 -36.18 20.75
CA PRO A 176 -0.21 -36.99 19.54
C PRO A 176 0.32 -36.33 18.25
N THR A 177 0.79 -35.09 18.31
CA THR A 177 1.32 -34.35 17.16
C THR A 177 2.83 -34.10 17.30
N TYR A 178 3.48 -33.98 16.15
CA TYR A 178 4.88 -33.56 16.00
C TYR A 178 5.00 -32.30 15.15
N PHE A 179 3.90 -31.56 14.94
CA PHE A 179 3.88 -30.34 14.15
C PHE A 179 4.82 -29.27 14.70
N ASP A 180 4.99 -29.19 16.02
CA ASP A 180 5.95 -28.30 16.67
C ASP A 180 7.41 -28.62 16.28
N TYR A 181 7.69 -29.73 15.62
CA TYR A 181 8.98 -30.05 15.02
C TYR A 181 8.96 -30.01 13.48
N VAL A 182 7.90 -29.52 12.84
CA VAL A 182 7.90 -29.26 11.39
C VAL A 182 8.23 -27.79 11.18
N PRO A 183 9.13 -27.39 10.25
CA PRO A 183 9.37 -25.98 9.94
C PRO A 183 8.08 -25.18 9.72
N GLN A 184 7.93 -24.02 10.36
CA GLN A 184 6.68 -23.24 10.37
C GLN A 184 6.14 -22.95 8.97
N TYR A 185 7.01 -22.55 8.04
CA TYR A 185 6.64 -22.32 6.65
C TYR A 185 5.92 -23.52 6.00
N LEU A 186 6.39 -24.75 6.22
CA LEU A 186 5.76 -25.95 5.64
C LEU A 186 4.39 -26.23 6.28
N ARG A 187 4.21 -25.93 7.57
CA ARG A 187 2.93 -26.05 8.26
C ARG A 187 1.91 -25.06 7.71
N TRP A 188 2.33 -23.80 7.56
CA TRP A 188 1.49 -22.76 6.98
C TRP A 188 1.15 -23.06 5.51
N PHE A 189 2.07 -23.63 4.73
CA PHE A 189 1.76 -24.00 3.35
C PHE A 189 0.77 -25.17 3.26
N GLN A 190 0.90 -26.16 4.13
CA GLN A 190 -0.08 -27.24 4.25
C GLN A 190 -1.45 -26.72 4.71
N GLU A 191 -1.48 -25.83 5.69
CA GLU A 191 -2.72 -25.21 6.18
C GLU A 191 -3.39 -24.36 5.12
N TRP A 192 -2.63 -23.50 4.46
CA TRP A 192 -3.08 -22.67 3.35
C TRP A 192 -3.73 -23.52 2.24
N ALA A 193 -3.12 -24.65 1.87
CA ALA A 193 -3.65 -25.51 0.81
C ALA A 193 -4.99 -26.14 1.20
N GLU A 194 -5.13 -26.63 2.44
CA GLU A 194 -6.40 -27.17 2.94
C GLU A 194 -7.51 -26.10 2.95
N ASP A 195 -7.19 -24.89 3.42
CA ASP A 195 -8.13 -23.78 3.45
C ASP A 195 -8.51 -23.29 2.05
N PHE A 196 -7.54 -23.21 1.15
CA PHE A 196 -7.77 -22.91 -0.26
C PHE A 196 -8.78 -23.89 -0.85
N CYS A 197 -8.53 -25.19 -0.73
CA CYS A 197 -9.39 -26.23 -1.30
C CYS A 197 -10.82 -26.15 -0.73
N ARG A 198 -10.94 -25.96 0.58
CA ARG A 198 -12.23 -25.82 1.28
C ARG A 198 -13.00 -24.58 0.82
N ILE A 199 -12.35 -23.43 0.76
CA ILE A 199 -12.99 -22.16 0.37
C ILE A 199 -13.32 -22.18 -1.12
N LYS A 200 -12.45 -22.73 -1.98
CA LYS A 200 -12.70 -22.87 -3.42
C LYS A 200 -13.98 -23.66 -3.65
N LYS A 201 -14.12 -24.81 -3.00
CA LYS A 201 -15.33 -25.63 -3.08
C LYS A 201 -16.59 -24.84 -2.75
N ASN A 202 -16.62 -24.15 -1.61
CA ASN A 202 -17.78 -23.37 -1.20
C ASN A 202 -18.13 -22.25 -2.21
N LYS A 203 -17.11 -21.58 -2.78
CA LYS A 203 -17.33 -20.53 -3.78
C LYS A 203 -17.83 -21.09 -5.11
N LEU A 204 -17.33 -22.25 -5.54
CA LEU A 204 -17.79 -22.95 -6.74
C LEU A 204 -19.26 -23.37 -6.63
N GLU A 205 -19.69 -23.91 -5.50
CA GLU A 205 -21.10 -24.26 -5.26
C GLU A 205 -22.03 -23.04 -5.36
N LEU A 206 -21.59 -21.90 -4.79
CA LEU A 206 -22.33 -20.64 -4.88
C LEU A 206 -22.39 -20.09 -6.32
N ALA A 207 -21.29 -20.18 -7.07
CA ALA A 207 -21.23 -19.74 -8.46
C ALA A 207 -22.11 -20.63 -9.35
N LYS A 208 -22.03 -21.95 -9.18
CA LYS A 208 -22.87 -22.92 -9.89
C LYS A 208 -24.35 -22.58 -9.71
N LYS A 209 -24.82 -22.45 -8.46
CA LYS A 209 -26.21 -22.13 -8.14
C LYS A 209 -26.70 -20.81 -8.77
N ALA A 210 -25.83 -19.81 -8.87
CA ALA A 210 -26.20 -18.50 -9.41
C ALA A 210 -26.12 -18.42 -10.94
N CYS A 211 -25.29 -19.25 -11.58
CA CYS A 211 -24.96 -19.13 -13.01
C CYS A 211 -25.56 -20.23 -13.89
N ARG A 212 -25.86 -21.40 -13.32
CA ARG A 212 -26.40 -22.55 -14.05
C ARG A 212 -27.55 -23.19 -13.28
N ASP A 213 -28.67 -23.31 -13.96
CA ASP A 213 -29.77 -24.17 -13.54
C ASP A 213 -30.50 -24.66 -14.80
N GLU A 214 -30.18 -25.90 -15.19
CA GLU A 214 -30.71 -26.50 -16.42
C GLU A 214 -32.22 -26.72 -16.34
N SER A 215 -32.76 -26.92 -15.13
CA SER A 215 -34.19 -27.12 -14.90
C SER A 215 -35.00 -25.84 -15.12
N SER A 216 -34.41 -24.67 -14.81
CA SER A 216 -35.01 -23.36 -15.05
C SER A 216 -34.51 -22.68 -16.33
N LYS A 217 -33.75 -23.40 -17.18
CA LYS A 217 -33.11 -22.90 -18.42
C LYS A 217 -32.22 -21.66 -18.19
N LEU A 218 -31.57 -21.61 -17.03
CA LEU A 218 -30.67 -20.52 -16.65
C LEU A 218 -29.24 -20.83 -17.11
N TYR A 219 -28.72 -20.02 -18.03
CA TYR A 219 -27.33 -20.07 -18.46
C TYR A 219 -26.74 -18.66 -18.56
N CYS A 220 -26.04 -18.24 -17.51
CA CYS A 220 -25.52 -16.88 -17.39
C CYS A 220 -24.02 -16.79 -17.59
N SER A 221 -23.54 -15.70 -18.18
CA SER A 221 -22.10 -15.41 -18.22
C SER A 221 -21.62 -14.72 -16.97
N HIS A 222 -20.30 -14.75 -16.78
CA HIS A 222 -19.56 -13.91 -15.84
C HIS A 222 -20.04 -12.45 -15.78
N ASN A 223 -20.36 -11.86 -16.94
CA ASN A 223 -20.71 -10.44 -17.06
C ASN A 223 -22.22 -10.16 -16.86
N GLY A 224 -22.99 -11.17 -16.44
CA GLY A 224 -24.42 -11.06 -16.17
C GLY A 224 -25.30 -11.04 -17.42
N TYR A 225 -24.81 -11.54 -18.55
CA TYR A 225 -25.62 -11.77 -19.74
C TYR A 225 -26.24 -13.17 -19.71
N ASP A 226 -27.48 -13.25 -20.18
CA ASP A 226 -28.16 -14.50 -20.48
C ASP A 226 -27.67 -15.06 -21.82
N CYS A 227 -26.96 -16.18 -21.76
CA CYS A 227 -26.38 -16.82 -22.94
C CYS A 227 -27.40 -17.61 -23.76
N THR A 228 -28.64 -17.73 -23.28
CA THR A 228 -29.75 -18.35 -24.04
C THR A 228 -30.41 -17.37 -25.02
N LYS A 229 -30.09 -16.08 -24.92
CA LYS A 229 -30.61 -15.03 -25.81
C LYS A 229 -29.69 -14.78 -26.99
N ARG A 230 -30.30 -14.64 -28.17
CA ARG A 230 -29.60 -14.26 -29.41
C ARG A 230 -29.27 -12.78 -29.40
N ILE A 231 -28.18 -12.42 -30.09
CA ILE A 231 -27.91 -11.02 -30.44
C ILE A 231 -28.75 -10.70 -31.67
N GLU A 232 -29.72 -9.81 -31.53
CA GLU A 232 -30.56 -9.36 -32.63
C GLU A 232 -30.18 -7.94 -33.07
N LYS A 233 -30.26 -7.70 -34.38
CA LYS A 233 -30.04 -6.38 -34.99
C LYS A 233 -30.94 -5.32 -34.33
N GLY A 234 -30.35 -4.22 -33.87
CA GLY A 234 -31.06 -3.10 -33.24
C GLY A 234 -31.51 -3.31 -31.78
N LYS A 235 -31.40 -4.50 -31.19
CA LYS A 235 -31.78 -4.73 -29.78
C LYS A 235 -30.67 -4.35 -28.79
N SER A 236 -31.08 -3.89 -27.60
CA SER A 236 -30.19 -3.68 -26.45
C SER A 236 -29.71 -5.02 -25.89
N CYS A 237 -28.40 -5.21 -25.80
CA CYS A 237 -27.82 -6.28 -25.00
C CYS A 237 -27.76 -5.84 -23.54
N SER A 238 -28.92 -5.84 -22.87
CA SER A 238 -29.00 -5.53 -21.44
C SER A 238 -28.65 -6.76 -20.61
N ARG A 239 -27.97 -6.54 -19.48
CA ARG A 239 -27.79 -7.57 -18.46
C ARG A 239 -29.16 -8.04 -18.00
N ASP A 240 -29.36 -9.35 -17.94
CA ASP A 240 -30.61 -9.89 -17.43
C ASP A 240 -30.57 -9.79 -15.90
N SER A 241 -31.68 -9.35 -15.28
CA SER A 241 -31.76 -9.25 -13.83
C SER A 241 -31.51 -10.60 -13.16
N LYS A 242 -31.90 -11.71 -13.80
CA LYS A 242 -31.65 -13.08 -13.32
C LYS A 242 -30.19 -13.48 -13.42
N CYS A 243 -29.45 -12.97 -14.40
CA CYS A 243 -28.02 -13.25 -14.57
C CYS A 243 -27.10 -12.29 -13.82
N THR A 244 -27.64 -11.21 -13.25
CA THR A 244 -26.86 -10.28 -12.44
C THR A 244 -26.32 -10.99 -11.18
N GLU A 245 -27.07 -11.92 -10.58
CA GLU A 245 -26.61 -12.72 -9.45
C GLU A 245 -25.37 -13.57 -9.80
N CYS A 246 -25.33 -14.20 -10.98
CA CYS A 246 -24.15 -14.92 -11.47
C CYS A 246 -22.91 -14.05 -11.44
N SER A 247 -23.03 -12.83 -11.98
CA SER A 247 -21.95 -11.85 -11.95
C SER A 247 -21.52 -11.58 -10.51
N THR A 248 -22.45 -11.29 -9.59
CA THR A 248 -22.12 -11.03 -8.17
C THR A 248 -21.42 -12.18 -7.44
N LYS A 249 -21.53 -13.44 -7.92
CA LYS A 249 -20.82 -14.59 -7.32
C LYS A 249 -19.49 -14.87 -8.02
N CYS A 250 -19.43 -14.76 -9.34
CA CYS A 250 -18.24 -15.06 -10.13
C CYS A 250 -17.15 -14.00 -9.97
N ILE A 251 -17.52 -12.72 -10.03
CA ILE A 251 -16.61 -11.58 -9.86
C ILE A 251 -15.77 -11.70 -8.57
N PRO A 252 -16.36 -11.88 -7.37
CA PRO A 252 -15.58 -11.98 -6.14
C PRO A 252 -14.87 -13.34 -5.99
N TYR A 253 -15.36 -14.39 -6.64
CA TYR A 253 -14.70 -15.69 -6.67
C TYR A 253 -13.38 -15.62 -7.44
N GLU A 254 -13.38 -14.98 -8.61
CA GLU A 254 -12.18 -14.83 -9.44
C GLU A 254 -11.10 -14.01 -8.75
N TYR A 255 -11.47 -12.88 -8.11
CA TYR A 255 -10.52 -12.12 -7.29
C TYR A 255 -9.88 -12.94 -6.20
N TRP A 256 -10.71 -13.71 -5.50
CA TRP A 256 -10.22 -14.57 -4.45
C TRP A 256 -9.27 -15.62 -5.04
N LEU A 257 -9.65 -16.30 -6.13
CA LEU A 257 -8.84 -17.33 -6.77
C LEU A 257 -7.48 -16.81 -7.23
N GLU A 258 -7.44 -15.61 -7.80
CA GLU A 258 -6.22 -14.97 -8.27
C GLU A 258 -5.31 -14.55 -7.11
N LYS A 259 -5.89 -14.02 -6.02
CA LYS A 259 -5.14 -13.75 -4.78
C LYS A 259 -4.47 -15.02 -4.27
N GLN A 260 -5.22 -16.12 -4.24
CA GLN A 260 -4.72 -17.42 -3.82
C GLN A 260 -3.62 -17.95 -4.76
N GLN A 261 -3.73 -17.75 -6.08
CA GLN A 261 -2.67 -18.10 -7.03
C GLN A 261 -1.36 -17.37 -6.73
N ASN A 262 -1.43 -16.08 -6.38
CA ASN A 262 -0.24 -15.33 -5.98
C ASN A 262 0.35 -15.83 -4.66
N GLU A 263 -0.49 -16.08 -3.65
CA GLU A 263 -0.07 -16.67 -2.36
C GLU A 263 0.62 -18.03 -2.59
N PHE A 264 0.07 -18.85 -3.50
CA PHE A 264 0.65 -20.13 -3.90
C PHE A 264 2.01 -19.97 -4.57
N ASN A 265 2.14 -19.08 -5.56
CA ASN A 265 3.40 -18.86 -6.27
C ASN A 265 4.50 -18.39 -5.33
N MET A 266 4.20 -17.48 -4.40
CA MET A 266 5.15 -17.03 -3.38
C MET A 266 5.59 -18.18 -2.47
N GLN A 267 4.64 -19.03 -2.06
CA GLN A 267 4.96 -20.20 -1.26
C GLN A 267 5.78 -21.22 -2.05
N LYS A 268 5.47 -21.46 -3.33
CA LYS A 268 6.24 -22.33 -4.23
C LYS A 268 7.68 -21.85 -4.37
N ASP A 269 7.89 -20.56 -4.63
CA ASP A 269 9.22 -19.95 -4.73
C ASP A 269 10.00 -20.06 -3.41
N LYS A 270 9.32 -19.92 -2.28
CA LYS A 270 9.92 -20.11 -0.96
C LYS A 270 10.34 -21.57 -0.76
N TYR A 271 9.51 -22.55 -1.16
CA TYR A 271 9.87 -23.97 -1.11
C TYR A 271 11.16 -24.25 -1.88
N ASP A 272 11.23 -23.78 -3.12
CA ASP A 272 12.39 -23.96 -3.99
C ASP A 272 13.66 -23.35 -3.38
N LYS A 273 13.55 -22.17 -2.76
CA LYS A 273 14.67 -21.53 -2.05
C LYS A 273 15.11 -22.35 -0.83
N GLU A 274 14.18 -22.84 -0.01
CA GLU A 274 14.51 -23.63 1.18
C GLU A 274 15.17 -24.96 0.84
N ILE A 275 14.74 -25.61 -0.24
CA ILE A 275 15.37 -26.84 -0.74
C ILE A 275 16.76 -26.56 -1.34
N ARG A 276 16.92 -25.51 -2.16
CA ARG A 276 18.19 -25.18 -2.85
C ARG A 276 19.28 -24.59 -1.95
N THR A 277 18.92 -23.81 -0.93
CA THR A 277 19.89 -23.11 -0.05
C THR A 277 20.82 -24.08 0.69
N LYS A 278 20.46 -25.37 0.71
CA LYS A 278 21.28 -26.43 1.30
C LYS A 278 22.45 -26.92 0.47
N THR A 279 22.48 -26.66 -0.84
CA THR A 279 23.60 -27.12 -1.68
C THR A 279 24.85 -26.25 -1.52
N SER A 280 24.74 -25.04 -0.96
CA SER A 280 25.90 -24.21 -0.61
C SER A 280 26.34 -24.41 0.84
N ASN A 281 27.49 -25.05 1.04
CA ASN A 281 28.14 -25.21 2.35
C ASN A 281 28.68 -23.90 2.96
N ASN A 282 28.41 -22.73 2.37
CA ASN A 282 28.85 -21.45 2.91
C ASN A 282 27.75 -20.84 3.76
N GLY A 283 27.94 -20.87 5.07
CA GLY A 283 27.02 -20.30 6.04
C GLY A 283 26.66 -18.86 5.71
N ILE A 284 25.36 -18.55 5.73
CA ILE A 284 24.86 -17.18 5.66
C ILE A 284 25.38 -16.45 6.90
N SER A 285 26.27 -15.47 6.71
CA SER A 285 26.68 -14.59 7.81
C SER A 285 25.44 -13.79 8.26
N ASN A 286 25.03 -13.95 9.53
CA ASN A 286 23.94 -13.28 10.26
C ASN A 286 22.60 -14.03 10.44
N SER A 287 22.49 -15.35 10.24
CA SER A 287 21.33 -16.09 10.76
C SER A 287 21.68 -16.82 12.07
N ASN A 288 21.37 -16.18 13.20
CA ASN A 288 21.43 -16.82 14.51
C ASN A 288 20.19 -17.72 14.74
N ILE A 289 20.09 -18.81 13.99
CA ILE A 289 19.14 -19.89 14.29
C ILE A 289 20.01 -21.13 14.44
N ASN A 290 19.85 -21.90 15.52
CA ASN A 290 20.56 -23.17 15.64
C ASN A 290 20.09 -24.10 14.50
N ASN A 291 20.89 -24.12 13.43
CA ASN A 291 20.50 -24.53 12.09
C ASN A 291 20.44 -26.06 11.96
N LYS A 292 20.73 -26.81 13.03
CA LYS A 292 20.85 -28.26 13.00
C LYS A 292 19.50 -28.94 12.74
N TYR A 293 18.48 -28.65 13.55
CA TYR A 293 17.16 -29.29 13.40
C TYR A 293 16.48 -28.94 12.07
N TYR A 294 16.53 -27.66 11.69
CA TYR A 294 16.00 -27.18 10.41
C TYR A 294 16.73 -27.85 9.23
N LYS A 295 18.06 -27.94 9.29
CA LYS A 295 18.86 -28.63 8.28
C LYS A 295 18.63 -30.15 8.29
N GLU A 296 18.41 -30.80 9.41
CA GLU A 296 18.09 -32.23 9.42
C GLU A 296 16.72 -32.50 8.77
N PHE A 297 15.69 -31.73 9.14
CA PHE A 297 14.34 -31.91 8.60
C PHE A 297 14.31 -31.81 7.07
N TYR A 298 14.83 -30.72 6.50
CA TYR A 298 14.83 -30.56 5.05
C TYR A 298 15.77 -31.58 4.35
N ASN A 299 16.73 -32.20 5.04
CA ASN A 299 17.64 -33.18 4.43
C ASN A 299 16.86 -34.48 4.22
N GLU A 300 16.10 -34.89 5.24
CA GLU A 300 15.16 -36.02 5.13
C GLU A 300 14.03 -35.73 4.14
N LEU A 301 13.52 -34.48 4.12
CA LEU A 301 12.51 -34.07 3.13
C LEU A 301 13.04 -34.19 1.71
N ASN A 302 14.27 -33.73 1.45
CA ASN A 302 14.89 -33.74 0.12
C ASN A 302 15.07 -35.17 -0.42
N LYS A 303 15.33 -36.17 0.43
CA LYS A 303 15.46 -37.57 0.00
C LYS A 303 14.22 -38.13 -0.70
N LYS A 304 13.03 -37.58 -0.44
CA LYS A 304 11.75 -38.06 -0.98
C LYS A 304 10.99 -37.03 -1.79
N TYR A 305 11.24 -35.74 -1.55
CA TYR A 305 10.49 -34.60 -2.11
C TYR A 305 11.43 -33.52 -2.65
N GLU A 306 12.47 -33.94 -3.38
CA GLU A 306 13.47 -33.06 -4.00
C GLU A 306 12.84 -32.04 -4.97
N SER A 307 11.84 -32.46 -5.74
CA SER A 307 11.05 -31.55 -6.59
C SER A 307 9.86 -30.97 -5.83
N VAL A 308 9.54 -29.71 -6.13
CA VAL A 308 8.32 -29.06 -5.63
C VAL A 308 7.06 -29.81 -6.06
N GLU A 309 7.06 -30.43 -7.24
CA GLU A 309 5.94 -31.22 -7.76
C GLU A 309 5.61 -32.44 -6.88
N ASN A 310 6.63 -33.09 -6.32
CA ASN A 310 6.45 -34.20 -5.39
C ASN A 310 5.81 -33.72 -4.08
N PHE A 311 6.21 -32.55 -3.57
CA PHE A 311 5.59 -31.95 -2.40
C PHE A 311 4.15 -31.51 -2.66
N LEU A 312 3.88 -30.87 -3.80
CA LEU A 312 2.53 -30.46 -4.21
C LEU A 312 1.58 -31.65 -4.36
N THR A 313 2.09 -32.83 -4.72
CA THR A 313 1.31 -34.08 -4.71
C THR A 313 0.79 -34.42 -3.31
N LEU A 314 1.53 -34.09 -2.24
CA LEU A 314 1.02 -34.23 -0.86
C LEU A 314 -0.12 -33.25 -0.58
N LEU A 315 0.01 -32.00 -1.05
CA LEU A 315 -1.04 -30.99 -0.88
C LEU A 315 -2.32 -31.38 -1.61
N ASN A 316 -2.21 -31.90 -2.83
CA ASN A 316 -3.35 -32.45 -3.59
C ASN A 316 -4.05 -33.58 -2.84
N ASN A 317 -3.28 -34.36 -2.05
CA ASN A 317 -3.81 -35.45 -1.25
C ASN A 317 -4.44 -35.00 0.09
N GLY A 318 -4.52 -33.69 0.32
CA GLY A 318 -5.18 -33.09 1.45
C GLY A 318 -6.65 -33.48 1.59
N MET A 319 -7.17 -33.38 2.81
CA MET A 319 -8.52 -33.84 3.16
C MET A 319 -9.59 -33.10 2.36
N TYR A 320 -9.45 -31.77 2.23
CA TYR A 320 -10.38 -30.95 1.45
C TYR A 320 -10.04 -30.94 -0.04
N CYS A 321 -8.77 -31.09 -0.41
CA CYS A 321 -8.31 -31.03 -1.81
C CYS A 321 -8.74 -32.24 -2.65
N LYS A 322 -8.98 -33.40 -2.03
CA LYS A 322 -9.51 -34.60 -2.71
C LYS A 322 -11.00 -34.50 -3.09
N LYS A 323 -11.73 -33.51 -2.56
CA LYS A 323 -13.17 -33.37 -2.82
C LYS A 323 -13.39 -32.55 -4.09
N HIS A 324 -14.39 -32.93 -4.91
CA HIS A 324 -14.78 -32.18 -6.10
C HIS A 324 -16.23 -31.66 -5.99
N VAL A 325 -16.58 -30.74 -6.91
CA VAL A 325 -17.93 -30.23 -7.15
C VAL A 325 -18.38 -30.81 -8.48
N ASP A 326 -19.63 -31.24 -8.60
CA ASP A 326 -20.16 -31.81 -9.84
C ASP A 326 -20.06 -30.80 -10.99
N GLY A 327 -19.48 -31.21 -12.11
CA GLY A 327 -19.21 -30.38 -13.29
C GLY A 327 -17.89 -29.59 -13.24
N GLU A 328 -17.10 -29.73 -12.17
CA GLU A 328 -15.77 -29.11 -12.02
C GLU A 328 -14.70 -30.19 -11.82
N SER A 329 -13.46 -29.88 -12.23
CA SER A 329 -12.34 -30.81 -12.05
C SER A 329 -11.84 -30.84 -10.60
N THR A 330 -11.24 -31.98 -10.18
CA THR A 330 -10.59 -32.08 -8.87
C THR A 330 -9.37 -31.16 -8.82
N ILE A 331 -9.18 -30.46 -7.70
CA ILE A 331 -8.10 -29.49 -7.51
C ILE A 331 -6.74 -30.18 -7.66
N ASN A 332 -5.88 -29.62 -8.51
CA ASN A 332 -4.52 -30.11 -8.72
C ASN A 332 -3.52 -28.95 -8.85
N PHE A 333 -2.63 -28.82 -7.87
CA PHE A 333 -1.58 -27.79 -7.84
C PHE A 333 -0.42 -28.03 -8.81
N ASN A 334 -0.28 -29.23 -9.39
CA ASN A 334 0.76 -29.55 -10.36
C ASN A 334 0.35 -29.21 -11.80
N LYS A 335 -0.94 -29.03 -12.06
CA LYS A 335 -1.44 -28.70 -13.40
C LYS A 335 -1.33 -27.20 -13.68
N THR A 336 -0.84 -26.87 -14.86
CA THR A 336 -0.69 -25.49 -15.36
C THR A 336 -1.65 -25.14 -16.50
N ASP A 337 -2.48 -26.10 -16.91
CA ASP A 337 -3.49 -25.96 -17.95
C ASP A 337 -4.84 -25.48 -17.39
N ASP A 338 -5.85 -25.39 -18.26
CA ASP A 338 -7.22 -24.97 -17.95
C ASP A 338 -7.97 -25.92 -16.99
N LYS A 339 -7.28 -26.85 -16.32
CA LYS A 339 -7.82 -27.74 -15.28
C LYS A 339 -6.93 -27.78 -14.03
N GLY A 340 -6.09 -26.76 -13.84
CA GLY A 340 -5.26 -26.58 -12.65
C GLY A 340 -6.00 -25.99 -11.45
N ALA A 341 -5.30 -25.93 -10.31
CA ALA A 341 -5.85 -25.40 -9.07
C ALA A 341 -6.38 -23.96 -9.18
N PHE A 342 -5.88 -23.15 -10.12
CA PHE A 342 -6.23 -21.73 -10.26
C PHE A 342 -7.03 -21.39 -11.52
N TYR A 343 -7.60 -22.41 -12.19
CA TYR A 343 -8.46 -22.19 -13.34
C TYR A 343 -9.80 -21.52 -12.96
N ARG A 344 -10.24 -20.57 -13.80
CA ARG A 344 -11.54 -19.89 -13.72
C ARG A 344 -12.65 -20.91 -13.92
N SER A 345 -13.62 -20.96 -13.01
CA SER A 345 -14.74 -21.89 -13.09
C SER A 345 -15.44 -21.88 -14.45
N ASP A 346 -15.85 -23.07 -14.92
CA ASP A 346 -16.66 -23.22 -16.14
C ASP A 346 -18.00 -22.46 -16.05
N TYR A 347 -18.50 -22.28 -14.83
CA TYR A 347 -19.71 -21.51 -14.54
C TYR A 347 -19.51 -20.00 -14.66
N CYS A 348 -18.26 -19.54 -14.53
CA CYS A 348 -17.85 -18.14 -14.55
C CYS A 348 -17.16 -17.75 -15.85
N GLN A 349 -17.44 -18.44 -16.95
CA GLN A 349 -16.94 -18.04 -18.27
C GLN A 349 -17.83 -16.96 -18.91
N PRO A 350 -17.30 -16.15 -19.86
CA PRO A 350 -18.12 -15.38 -20.78
C PRO A 350 -19.14 -16.27 -21.51
N CYS A 351 -20.15 -15.67 -22.14
CA CYS A 351 -21.03 -16.47 -22.98
C CYS A 351 -20.21 -17.13 -24.10
N PRO A 352 -20.57 -18.37 -24.48
CA PRO A 352 -20.04 -19.00 -25.68
C PRO A 352 -20.22 -18.11 -26.93
N ASP A 353 -19.51 -18.42 -28.00
CA ASP A 353 -19.54 -17.61 -29.23
C ASP A 353 -20.97 -17.52 -29.80
N CYS A 354 -21.68 -18.64 -29.75
CA CYS A 354 -23.06 -18.81 -30.20
C CYS A 354 -24.05 -18.88 -29.02
N VAL A 355 -25.35 -18.89 -29.34
CA VAL A 355 -26.42 -18.99 -28.34
C VAL A 355 -26.47 -20.39 -27.71
N VAL A 356 -26.78 -20.47 -26.43
CA VAL A 356 -26.97 -21.73 -25.70
C VAL A 356 -28.44 -22.13 -25.73
N VAL A 357 -28.71 -23.39 -26.08
CA VAL A 357 -30.05 -23.97 -26.10
C VAL A 357 -30.16 -25.02 -24.99
N CYS A 358 -31.18 -24.87 -24.15
CA CYS A 358 -31.47 -25.77 -23.03
C CYS A 358 -32.70 -26.64 -23.33
N GLU A 359 -32.48 -27.91 -23.66
CA GLU A 359 -33.51 -28.90 -24.01
C GLU A 359 -33.28 -30.22 -23.27
N GLY A 360 -34.37 -30.87 -22.81
CA GLY A 360 -34.28 -32.17 -22.13
C GLY A 360 -33.47 -32.16 -20.82
N GLY A 361 -33.32 -31.01 -20.16
CA GLY A 361 -32.50 -30.86 -18.96
C GLY A 361 -31.01 -30.75 -19.22
N ASN A 362 -30.58 -30.41 -20.45
CA ASN A 362 -29.18 -30.17 -20.79
C ASN A 362 -29.05 -28.88 -21.61
N CYS A 363 -28.03 -28.07 -21.34
CA CYS A 363 -27.75 -26.82 -22.05
C CYS A 363 -26.49 -26.94 -22.93
N LYS A 364 -26.62 -26.73 -24.24
CA LYS A 364 -25.50 -26.79 -25.19
C LYS A 364 -25.44 -25.60 -26.13
N GLU A 365 -24.24 -25.19 -26.51
CA GLU A 365 -24.01 -24.17 -27.53
C GLU A 365 -24.49 -24.67 -28.91
N LYS A 366 -25.23 -23.82 -29.63
CA LYS A 366 -25.68 -24.10 -31.00
C LYS A 366 -24.68 -23.53 -32.00
N THR A 367 -23.69 -24.34 -32.39
CA THR A 367 -22.56 -23.92 -33.24
C THR A 367 -22.89 -23.76 -34.72
N GLU A 368 -24.03 -24.26 -35.20
CA GLU A 368 -24.46 -24.21 -36.61
C GLU A 368 -25.34 -22.97 -36.93
N ASP A 369 -25.21 -21.86 -36.20
CA ASP A 369 -26.03 -20.65 -36.39
C ASP A 369 -25.26 -19.52 -37.09
N ASP A 370 -25.80 -18.98 -38.20
CA ASP A 370 -25.21 -17.84 -38.94
C ASP A 370 -25.13 -16.53 -38.14
N ASN A 371 -25.68 -16.51 -36.92
CA ASN A 371 -25.73 -15.37 -36.00
C ASN A 371 -24.79 -15.51 -34.79
N CYS A 372 -23.78 -16.38 -34.84
CA CYS A 372 -22.71 -16.38 -33.84
C CYS A 372 -21.96 -15.04 -33.84
N ARG A 373 -21.43 -14.63 -32.67
CA ARG A 373 -20.79 -13.32 -32.49
C ARG A 373 -19.64 -13.10 -33.46
N SER A 374 -18.77 -14.10 -33.60
CA SER A 374 -17.63 -14.10 -34.53
C SER A 374 -18.01 -13.78 -35.99
N GLU A 375 -19.08 -14.37 -36.52
CA GLU A 375 -19.57 -14.15 -37.89
C GLU A 375 -20.16 -12.75 -38.10
N ILE A 376 -20.82 -12.19 -37.09
CA ILE A 376 -21.32 -10.81 -37.12
C ILE A 376 -20.15 -9.82 -37.25
N ILE A 377 -19.05 -10.04 -36.52
CA ILE A 377 -17.87 -9.16 -36.54
C ILE A 377 -17.15 -9.22 -37.89
N LYS A 378 -16.96 -10.42 -38.45
CA LYS A 378 -16.40 -10.58 -39.81
C LYS A 378 -17.18 -9.76 -40.84
N LYS A 379 -18.51 -9.74 -40.74
CA LYS A 379 -19.37 -8.91 -41.60
C LYS A 379 -19.13 -7.42 -41.38
N ILE A 380 -18.96 -6.95 -40.14
CA ILE A 380 -18.69 -5.53 -39.83
C ILE A 380 -17.33 -5.09 -40.39
N LEU A 381 -16.27 -5.88 -40.17
CA LEU A 381 -14.90 -5.54 -40.58
C LEU A 381 -14.73 -5.41 -42.10
N LYS A 382 -15.61 -6.03 -42.89
CA LYS A 382 -15.55 -5.99 -44.36
C LYS A 382 -15.93 -4.63 -44.97
N TYR A 383 -16.71 -3.80 -44.26
CA TYR A 383 -17.31 -2.58 -44.82
C TYR A 383 -16.89 -1.27 -44.13
N GLU A 384 -16.09 -1.33 -43.06
CA GLU A 384 -15.64 -0.15 -42.33
C GLU A 384 -14.14 0.11 -42.51
N THR A 385 -13.75 1.39 -42.48
CA THR A 385 -12.34 1.80 -42.46
C THR A 385 -11.86 1.97 -41.01
N PRO A 386 -10.75 1.33 -40.61
CA PRO A 386 -10.23 1.47 -39.26
C PRO A 386 -9.64 2.86 -39.03
N THR A 387 -9.66 3.31 -37.78
CA THR A 387 -8.86 4.45 -37.33
C THR A 387 -7.57 3.92 -36.70
N PRO A 388 -6.39 4.24 -37.25
CA PRO A 388 -5.12 3.84 -36.66
C PRO A 388 -4.86 4.65 -35.39
N ILE A 389 -4.43 3.99 -34.32
CA ILE A 389 -4.01 4.62 -33.06
C ILE A 389 -2.67 4.00 -32.65
N ASP A 390 -1.68 4.85 -32.37
CA ASP A 390 -0.41 4.42 -31.83
C ASP A 390 -0.50 4.46 -30.29
N VAL A 391 -0.32 3.32 -29.64
CA VAL A 391 -0.47 3.16 -28.18
C VAL A 391 0.82 2.65 -27.56
N LEU A 392 1.37 3.39 -26.59
CA LEU A 392 2.49 2.92 -25.79
C LEU A 392 2.05 1.81 -24.83
N TYR A 393 2.64 0.63 -24.97
CA TYR A 393 2.30 -0.59 -24.26
C TYR A 393 3.47 -1.15 -23.44
N SER A 394 3.25 -1.34 -22.13
CA SER A 394 4.27 -1.82 -21.19
C SER A 394 4.46 -3.35 -21.16
N GLY A 395 3.67 -4.12 -21.93
CA GLY A 395 3.78 -5.57 -22.00
C GLY A 395 3.04 -6.35 -20.89
N LYS A 396 2.68 -7.61 -21.19
CA LYS A 396 2.04 -8.54 -20.24
C LYS A 396 3.03 -9.06 -19.18
N GLY A 397 2.53 -9.53 -18.04
CA GLY A 397 3.34 -10.19 -16.99
C GLY A 397 3.99 -9.24 -15.99
N GLN A 398 4.73 -9.82 -15.04
CA GLN A 398 5.39 -9.13 -13.92
C GLN A 398 6.69 -8.42 -14.35
N GLY A 399 7.08 -7.36 -13.63
CA GLY A 399 8.35 -6.67 -13.84
C GLY A 399 8.29 -5.16 -13.55
N LEU A 400 9.46 -4.55 -13.30
CA LEU A 400 9.58 -3.11 -13.05
C LEU A 400 9.16 -2.32 -14.28
N ILE A 401 8.22 -1.40 -14.14
CA ILE A 401 7.70 -0.60 -15.26
C ILE A 401 8.79 0.25 -15.91
N THR A 402 9.73 0.73 -15.09
CA THR A 402 10.92 1.47 -15.51
C THR A 402 11.86 0.67 -16.40
N LYS A 403 11.91 -0.65 -16.23
CA LYS A 403 12.68 -1.55 -17.12
C LYS A 403 11.90 -1.86 -18.38
N LYS A 404 10.60 -2.12 -18.26
CA LYS A 404 9.72 -2.45 -19.39
C LYS A 404 9.62 -1.32 -20.41
N LEU A 405 9.74 -0.08 -19.95
CA LEU A 405 9.71 1.13 -20.77
C LEU A 405 11.10 1.79 -20.87
N GLU A 406 12.19 1.09 -20.59
CA GLU A 406 13.54 1.68 -20.51
C GLU A 406 13.96 2.39 -21.81
N ASP A 407 13.67 1.79 -22.96
CA ASP A 407 13.96 2.37 -24.29
C ASP A 407 13.13 3.65 -24.53
N PHE A 408 11.83 3.60 -24.17
CA PHE A 408 10.96 4.78 -24.20
C PHE A 408 11.47 5.88 -23.27
N CYS A 409 11.88 5.53 -22.05
CA CYS A 409 12.41 6.47 -21.05
C CYS A 409 13.69 7.15 -21.55
N SER A 410 14.55 6.41 -22.25
CA SER A 410 15.87 6.86 -22.68
C SER A 410 15.86 7.65 -23.99
N SER A 411 14.80 7.52 -24.79
CA SER A 411 14.67 8.24 -26.07
C SER A 411 14.64 9.77 -25.89
N THR A 412 15.34 10.49 -26.76
CA THR A 412 15.35 11.96 -26.82
C THR A 412 14.44 12.54 -27.91
N THR A 413 13.85 11.69 -28.76
CA THR A 413 12.96 12.04 -29.89
C THR A 413 11.60 11.32 -29.77
N ASN A 414 10.71 11.51 -30.76
CA ASN A 414 9.47 10.72 -30.86
C ASN A 414 9.83 9.23 -30.93
N TYR A 415 9.43 8.47 -29.91
CA TYR A 415 9.78 7.07 -29.75
C TYR A 415 8.87 6.20 -30.62
N GLU A 416 9.44 5.45 -31.55
CA GLU A 416 8.73 4.48 -32.41
C GLU A 416 9.21 3.04 -32.16
N GLY A 417 9.72 2.76 -30.95
CA GLY A 417 10.30 1.46 -30.60
C GLY A 417 9.27 0.37 -30.32
N THR A 418 9.75 -0.78 -29.83
CA THR A 418 9.00 -2.04 -29.68
C THR A 418 7.79 -1.96 -28.74
N ASN A 419 7.74 -0.96 -27.85
CA ASN A 419 6.61 -0.73 -26.97
C ASN A 419 5.44 -0.01 -27.64
N VAL A 420 5.58 0.54 -28.85
CA VAL A 420 4.48 1.21 -29.55
C VAL A 420 3.69 0.18 -30.36
N GLN A 421 2.41 0.02 -30.03
CA GLN A 421 1.50 -0.83 -30.77
C GLN A 421 0.63 0.01 -31.71
N LYS A 422 0.57 -0.40 -32.98
CA LYS A 422 -0.28 0.24 -34.00
C LYS A 422 -1.63 -0.46 -34.02
N TRP A 423 -2.61 0.08 -33.32
CA TRP A 423 -3.96 -0.47 -33.27
C TRP A 423 -4.80 0.00 -34.44
N LYS A 424 -5.66 -0.90 -34.96
CA LYS A 424 -6.64 -0.59 -36.00
C LYS A 424 -8.04 -0.70 -35.39
N CYS A 425 -8.59 0.44 -34.99
CA CYS A 425 -9.87 0.49 -34.28
C CYS A 425 -11.02 0.74 -35.25
N TYR A 426 -11.91 -0.24 -35.40
CA TYR A 426 -13.09 -0.17 -36.25
C TYR A 426 -14.28 0.37 -35.46
N ASN A 427 -15.10 1.21 -36.08
CA ASN A 427 -16.31 1.70 -35.41
C ASN A 427 -17.38 0.60 -35.42
N LYS A 428 -18.44 0.80 -34.64
CA LYS A 428 -19.62 -0.04 -34.73
C LYS A 428 -20.47 0.40 -35.93
N ASN A 429 -21.03 -0.59 -36.62
CA ASN A 429 -22.07 -0.39 -37.62
C ASN A 429 -23.40 -0.03 -36.93
N LYS A 430 -24.20 0.88 -37.53
CA LYS A 430 -25.53 1.32 -37.05
C LYS A 430 -26.46 0.17 -36.63
N ASP A 431 -26.30 -0.98 -37.27
CA ASP A 431 -27.13 -2.17 -37.07
C ASP A 431 -26.93 -2.88 -35.71
N TYR A 432 -25.76 -2.72 -35.08
CA TYR A 432 -25.38 -3.42 -33.83
C TYR A 432 -24.91 -2.47 -32.72
N ASN A 433 -25.25 -1.18 -32.83
CA ASN A 433 -24.82 -0.13 -31.89
C ASN A 433 -25.22 -0.41 -30.43
N ASN A 434 -26.39 -1.02 -30.20
CA ASN A 434 -26.99 -1.21 -28.87
C ASN A 434 -26.42 -2.39 -28.05
N CYS A 435 -25.41 -3.10 -28.57
CA CYS A 435 -24.79 -4.25 -27.91
C CYS A 435 -23.32 -4.01 -27.57
N GLU A 436 -22.95 -4.18 -26.29
CA GLU A 436 -21.55 -4.40 -25.88
C GLU A 436 -21.15 -5.81 -26.31
N MET A 437 -20.70 -5.97 -27.55
CA MET A 437 -20.04 -7.20 -27.97
C MET A 437 -18.67 -7.24 -27.31
N ASN A 438 -18.59 -7.75 -26.08
CA ASN A 438 -17.32 -8.05 -25.44
C ASN A 438 -16.80 -9.36 -26.06
N ILE A 439 -15.80 -9.23 -26.91
CA ILE A 439 -15.35 -10.32 -27.78
C ILE A 439 -13.96 -10.71 -27.34
N SER A 440 -13.90 -11.45 -26.23
CA SER A 440 -12.66 -12.10 -25.82
C SER A 440 -12.21 -13.20 -26.80
N SER A 441 -13.06 -13.60 -27.76
CA SER A 441 -12.88 -14.75 -28.67
C SER A 441 -12.47 -14.40 -30.11
N TYR A 442 -12.76 -13.20 -30.62
CA TYR A 442 -12.35 -12.77 -31.96
C TYR A 442 -10.94 -12.20 -31.90
N LYS A 443 -9.98 -13.04 -32.29
CA LYS A 443 -8.68 -12.59 -32.76
C LYS A 443 -8.67 -12.81 -34.25
N ASP A 444 -8.47 -11.74 -35.02
CA ASP A 444 -8.17 -11.91 -36.43
C ASP A 444 -6.94 -12.81 -36.55
N ALA A 445 -7.05 -13.88 -37.34
CA ALA A 445 -5.99 -14.88 -37.47
C ALA A 445 -4.73 -14.33 -38.16
N THR A 446 -4.83 -13.16 -38.80
CA THR A 446 -3.76 -12.53 -39.59
C THR A 446 -3.23 -11.22 -38.98
N ASP A 447 -4.03 -10.45 -38.23
CA ASP A 447 -3.58 -9.21 -37.55
C ASP A 447 -4.20 -9.05 -36.14
N PRO A 448 -3.47 -9.40 -35.06
CA PRO A 448 -3.99 -9.33 -33.69
C PRO A 448 -4.23 -7.90 -33.17
N ASN A 449 -3.87 -6.85 -33.93
CA ASN A 449 -4.10 -5.45 -33.57
C ASN A 449 -5.41 -4.88 -34.15
N VAL A 450 -6.22 -5.71 -34.81
CA VAL A 450 -7.55 -5.37 -35.30
C VAL A 450 -8.58 -5.53 -34.18
N MET A 451 -9.24 -4.44 -33.80
CA MET A 451 -10.17 -4.40 -32.67
C MET A 451 -11.39 -3.51 -32.98
N LEU A 452 -12.53 -3.80 -32.34
CA LEU A 452 -13.66 -2.88 -32.32
C LEU A 452 -13.37 -1.68 -31.40
N SER A 453 -14.02 -0.54 -31.64
CA SER A 453 -13.81 0.71 -30.92
C SER A 453 -13.95 0.59 -29.40
N VAL A 454 -14.93 -0.18 -28.93
CA VAL A 454 -15.14 -0.44 -27.48
C VAL A 454 -14.01 -1.29 -26.91
N GLU A 455 -13.52 -2.28 -27.65
CA GLU A 455 -12.38 -3.10 -27.24
C GLU A 455 -11.09 -2.28 -27.23
N CYS A 456 -10.90 -1.35 -28.18
CA CYS A 456 -9.79 -0.40 -28.13
C CYS A 456 -9.83 0.44 -26.85
N PHE A 457 -10.99 0.98 -26.47
CA PHE A 457 -11.11 1.70 -25.21
C PHE A 457 -10.85 0.79 -24.00
N HIS A 458 -11.45 -0.40 -23.96
CA HIS A 458 -11.28 -1.35 -22.86
C HIS A 458 -9.81 -1.75 -22.68
N SER A 459 -9.14 -2.13 -23.76
CA SER A 459 -7.72 -2.48 -23.75
C SER A 459 -6.84 -1.29 -23.36
N TRP A 460 -7.13 -0.07 -23.87
CA TRP A 460 -6.38 1.13 -23.51
C TRP A 460 -6.54 1.50 -22.02
N ALA A 461 -7.78 1.59 -21.55
CA ALA A 461 -8.11 1.97 -20.19
C ALA A 461 -7.57 0.95 -19.17
N LYS A 462 -7.71 -0.34 -19.45
CA LYS A 462 -7.08 -1.41 -18.65
C LYS A 462 -5.57 -1.20 -18.54
N ASN A 463 -4.88 -0.97 -19.66
CA ASN A 463 -3.43 -0.79 -19.66
C ASN A 463 -3.01 0.48 -18.92
N LEU A 464 -3.72 1.60 -19.14
CA LEU A 464 -3.51 2.85 -18.41
C LEU A 464 -3.59 2.63 -16.89
N LEU A 465 -4.64 1.94 -16.45
CA LEU A 465 -4.90 1.69 -15.03
C LEU A 465 -3.86 0.74 -14.40
N ILE A 466 -3.45 -0.31 -15.12
CA ILE A 466 -2.36 -1.20 -14.68
C ILE A 466 -1.06 -0.41 -14.50
N ASP A 467 -0.66 0.34 -15.53
CA ASP A 467 0.58 1.09 -15.52
C ASP A 467 0.56 2.20 -14.46
N THR A 468 -0.59 2.84 -14.26
CA THR A 468 -0.81 3.83 -13.20
C THR A 468 -0.49 3.24 -11.83
N ILE A 469 -1.08 2.10 -11.48
CA ILE A 469 -0.82 1.48 -10.19
C ILE A 469 0.64 1.05 -10.07
N ARG A 470 1.25 0.52 -11.13
CA ARG A 470 2.67 0.15 -11.11
C ARG A 470 3.56 1.35 -10.85
N TRP A 471 3.31 2.49 -11.52
CA TRP A 471 4.05 3.72 -11.28
C TRP A 471 3.89 4.23 -9.85
N GLU A 472 2.65 4.41 -9.39
CA GLU A 472 2.34 4.86 -8.03
C GLU A 472 2.84 3.87 -6.97
N HIS A 473 2.88 2.57 -7.30
CA HIS A 473 3.42 1.55 -6.43
C HIS A 473 4.94 1.65 -6.33
N GLN A 474 5.63 1.50 -7.46
CA GLN A 474 7.08 1.35 -7.54
C GLN A 474 7.80 2.66 -7.21
N LEU A 475 7.18 3.80 -7.52
CA LEU A 475 7.71 5.12 -7.18
C LEU A 475 7.17 5.67 -5.87
N LYS A 476 6.36 4.92 -5.10
CA LYS A 476 5.81 5.39 -3.81
C LYS A 476 6.87 6.06 -2.94
N ASN A 477 8.05 5.47 -2.83
CA ASN A 477 9.13 6.01 -2.02
C ASN A 477 9.74 7.27 -2.66
N CYS A 478 9.88 7.33 -3.98
CA CYS A 478 10.36 8.53 -4.68
C CYS A 478 9.33 9.68 -4.58
N ILE A 479 8.04 9.38 -4.68
CA ILE A 479 6.93 10.33 -4.59
C ILE A 479 6.81 10.86 -3.15
N ASN A 480 6.91 10.01 -2.12
CA ASN A 480 6.68 10.41 -0.73
C ASN A 480 7.93 10.90 0.02
N ASN A 481 9.15 10.52 -0.41
CA ASN A 481 10.35 10.82 0.36
C ASN A 481 11.01 12.12 -0.12
N THR A 482 11.20 13.07 0.79
CA THR A 482 11.84 14.36 0.48
C THR A 482 13.36 14.38 0.57
N ASN A 483 14.04 13.23 0.83
CA ASN A 483 15.49 13.06 0.60
C ASN A 483 15.93 11.58 0.59
N VAL A 484 15.83 10.88 -0.55
CA VAL A 484 16.78 9.79 -0.86
C VAL A 484 17.63 10.19 -2.05
N THR A 485 18.57 11.08 -1.81
CA THR A 485 19.82 10.98 -2.55
C THR A 485 20.88 10.40 -1.63
N ASP A 486 20.78 9.10 -1.41
CA ASP A 486 21.96 8.34 -1.75
C ASP A 486 22.20 8.65 -3.24
N CYS A 487 23.34 9.26 -3.57
CA CYS A 487 23.64 9.77 -4.92
C CYS A 487 23.57 8.70 -6.04
N THR A 488 23.32 7.47 -5.65
CA THR A 488 23.09 6.25 -6.42
C THR A 488 21.61 5.99 -6.76
N SER A 489 20.67 6.77 -6.22
CA SER A 489 19.22 6.58 -6.39
C SER A 489 18.77 6.84 -7.84
N LYS A 490 18.09 5.86 -8.44
CA LYS A 490 17.46 5.99 -9.77
C LYS A 490 16.16 6.82 -9.74
N CYS A 491 15.73 7.34 -8.58
CA CYS A 491 14.44 8.00 -8.43
C CYS A 491 14.23 9.16 -9.41
N ILE A 492 15.20 10.07 -9.59
CA ILE A 492 15.01 11.22 -10.49
C ILE A 492 14.73 10.78 -11.93
N LYS A 493 15.54 9.86 -12.47
CA LYS A 493 15.35 9.31 -13.83
C LYS A 493 14.01 8.60 -13.95
N ASN A 494 13.61 7.86 -12.92
CA ASN A 494 12.32 7.17 -12.91
C ASN A 494 11.14 8.15 -12.82
N CYS A 495 11.23 9.22 -12.02
CA CYS A 495 10.22 10.28 -11.94
C CYS A 495 10.11 11.05 -13.26
N GLU A 496 11.24 11.31 -13.94
CA GLU A 496 11.27 11.93 -15.27
C GLU A 496 10.61 11.01 -16.32
N CYS A 497 10.89 9.71 -16.29
CA CYS A 497 10.20 8.77 -17.16
C CYS A 497 8.71 8.66 -16.84
N TYR A 498 8.33 8.70 -15.56
CA TYR A 498 6.92 8.69 -15.17
C TYR A 498 6.17 9.88 -15.76
N GLU A 499 6.71 11.10 -15.64
CA GLU A 499 6.15 12.29 -16.30
C GLU A 499 6.08 12.14 -17.82
N LYS A 500 7.13 11.59 -18.44
CA LYS A 500 7.16 11.36 -19.89
C LYS A 500 6.06 10.40 -20.34
N TRP A 501 5.83 9.32 -19.58
CA TRP A 501 4.77 8.36 -19.82
C TRP A 501 3.38 9.00 -19.70
N ILE A 502 3.14 9.83 -18.67
CA ILE A 502 1.86 10.55 -18.50
C ILE A 502 1.59 11.45 -19.72
N LYS A 503 2.59 12.22 -20.17
CA LYS A 503 2.48 13.07 -21.36
C LYS A 503 2.15 12.30 -22.64
N GLU A 504 2.62 11.05 -22.75
CA GLU A 504 2.25 10.21 -23.88
C GLU A 504 0.78 9.75 -23.78
N LYS A 505 0.31 9.39 -22.58
CA LYS A 505 -1.10 9.05 -22.34
C LYS A 505 -2.05 10.21 -22.58
N GLU A 506 -1.65 11.45 -22.28
CA GLU A 506 -2.38 12.66 -22.62
C GLU A 506 -2.54 12.86 -24.14
N LYS A 507 -1.55 12.44 -24.95
CA LYS A 507 -1.64 12.50 -26.42
C LYS A 507 -2.50 11.37 -27.01
N GLU A 508 -2.41 10.18 -26.43
CA GLU A 508 -3.20 9.01 -26.85
C GLU A 508 -4.70 9.21 -26.58
N TRP A 509 -5.06 9.83 -25.44
CA TRP A 509 -6.44 9.91 -24.99
C TRP A 509 -7.42 10.56 -25.99
N PRO A 510 -7.13 11.73 -26.60
CA PRO A 510 -7.99 12.32 -27.62
C PRO A 510 -8.26 11.40 -28.82
N GLN A 511 -7.30 10.54 -29.20
CA GLN A 511 -7.45 9.61 -30.32
C GLN A 511 -8.41 8.48 -29.95
N VAL A 512 -8.23 7.87 -28.77
CA VAL A 512 -9.12 6.82 -28.24
C VAL A 512 -10.55 7.35 -28.05
N LYS A 513 -10.69 8.53 -27.44
CA LYS A 513 -11.97 9.24 -27.27
C LYS A 513 -12.64 9.57 -28.61
N GLY A 514 -11.85 9.92 -29.63
CA GLY A 514 -12.34 10.21 -30.97
C GLY A 514 -12.99 9.01 -31.68
N VAL A 515 -12.45 7.80 -31.48
CA VAL A 515 -13.04 6.57 -32.05
C VAL A 515 -14.35 6.20 -31.37
N LEU A 516 -14.51 6.47 -30.07
CA LEU A 516 -15.77 6.21 -29.36
C LEU A 516 -16.91 7.17 -29.79
N LYS A 517 -16.59 8.44 -30.05
CA LYS A 517 -17.58 9.51 -30.33
C LYS A 517 -18.29 9.41 -31.69
N LYS A 518 -17.80 8.61 -32.64
CA LYS A 518 -18.22 8.76 -34.04
C LYS A 518 -19.71 8.48 -34.34
N LYS A 519 -20.53 7.82 -33.48
CA LYS A 519 -21.95 7.52 -33.81
C LYS A 519 -22.97 7.26 -32.66
N ASP A 520 -22.69 7.50 -31.37
CA ASP A 520 -23.60 7.02 -30.31
C ASP A 520 -23.94 8.09 -29.26
N GLU A 521 -25.24 8.44 -29.15
CA GLU A 521 -25.82 9.32 -28.12
C GLU A 521 -25.62 8.75 -26.69
N THR A 522 -25.27 7.47 -26.53
CA THR A 522 -25.06 6.82 -25.23
C THR A 522 -23.59 6.55 -24.87
N SER A 523 -22.65 6.86 -25.78
CA SER A 523 -21.20 6.64 -25.58
C SER A 523 -20.54 7.53 -24.51
N HIS A 524 -21.25 8.56 -24.05
CA HIS A 524 -20.83 9.42 -22.95
C HIS A 524 -20.66 8.63 -21.63
N ASN A 525 -21.45 7.58 -21.42
CA ASN A 525 -21.44 6.78 -20.19
C ASN A 525 -20.14 5.98 -19.90
N TYR A 526 -19.18 5.88 -20.83
CA TYR A 526 -18.00 5.01 -20.66
C TYR A 526 -16.90 5.62 -19.78
N TYR A 527 -16.76 6.94 -19.75
CA TYR A 527 -15.68 7.65 -19.06
C TYR A 527 -16.13 8.91 -18.31
N ASP A 528 -17.44 9.20 -18.26
CA ASP A 528 -17.97 10.37 -17.54
C ASP A 528 -17.87 10.24 -16.00
N LYS A 529 -17.82 9.00 -15.49
CA LYS A 529 -17.71 8.73 -14.05
C LYS A 529 -16.47 7.91 -13.74
N LEU A 530 -15.61 8.47 -12.90
CA LEU A 530 -14.36 7.84 -12.46
C LEU A 530 -14.60 6.49 -11.79
N LYS A 531 -15.65 6.40 -10.96
CA LYS A 531 -16.05 5.17 -10.32
C LYS A 531 -16.44 4.08 -11.32
N ASP A 532 -17.20 4.43 -12.36
CA ASP A 532 -17.65 3.44 -13.36
C ASP A 532 -16.47 2.90 -14.18
N VAL A 533 -15.48 3.74 -14.49
CA VAL A 533 -14.21 3.31 -15.13
C VAL A 533 -13.45 2.34 -14.22
N PHE A 534 -13.26 2.69 -12.95
CA PHE A 534 -12.56 1.84 -12.00
C PHE A 534 -13.29 0.52 -11.74
N ASP A 535 -14.59 0.56 -11.47
CA ASP A 535 -15.42 -0.62 -11.19
C ASP A 535 -15.46 -1.56 -12.40
N ARG A 536 -15.51 -1.01 -13.62
CA ARG A 536 -15.50 -1.78 -14.87
C ARG A 536 -14.19 -2.55 -15.08
N PHE A 537 -13.04 -1.93 -14.81
CA PHE A 537 -11.72 -2.54 -15.05
C PHE A 537 -11.07 -3.14 -13.81
N LEU A 538 -11.70 -3.03 -12.63
CA LEU A 538 -11.21 -3.51 -11.33
C LEU A 538 -10.62 -4.93 -11.43
N PHE A 539 -11.32 -5.83 -12.13
CA PHE A 539 -10.99 -7.26 -12.29
C PHE A 539 -9.72 -7.44 -13.07
N GLU A 540 -9.70 -6.85 -14.25
CA GLU A 540 -8.63 -7.01 -15.22
C GLU A 540 -7.35 -6.31 -14.78
N VAL A 541 -7.47 -5.19 -14.06
CA VAL A 541 -6.33 -4.46 -13.53
C VAL A 541 -5.76 -5.15 -12.30
N LYS A 542 -6.58 -5.50 -11.29
CA LYS A 542 -6.08 -6.32 -10.16
C LYS A 542 -5.49 -7.65 -10.65
N GLY A 543 -6.06 -8.22 -11.71
CA GLY A 543 -5.58 -9.36 -12.49
C GLY A 543 -4.11 -9.32 -12.94
N ALA A 544 -3.61 -8.12 -13.22
CA ALA A 544 -2.31 -7.90 -13.83
C ALA A 544 -1.26 -7.32 -12.86
N LEU A 545 -1.67 -7.06 -11.62
CA LEU A 545 -0.86 -6.47 -10.57
C LEU A 545 -0.38 -7.54 -9.57
N ASP A 546 0.78 -7.33 -8.96
CA ASP A 546 1.24 -8.22 -7.86
C ASP A 546 0.49 -7.94 -6.54
N GLN A 547 0.72 -8.74 -5.49
CA GLN A 547 0.00 -8.57 -4.21
C GLN A 547 0.24 -7.21 -3.55
N ASP A 548 1.45 -6.68 -3.65
CA ASP A 548 1.83 -5.42 -3.04
C ASP A 548 1.26 -4.23 -3.84
N GLU A 549 1.07 -4.39 -5.15
CA GLU A 549 0.39 -3.48 -6.07
C GLU A 549 -1.14 -3.51 -5.88
N LYS A 550 -1.75 -4.69 -5.71
CA LYS A 550 -3.22 -4.83 -5.51
C LYS A 550 -3.74 -4.12 -4.27
N GLY A 551 -3.01 -4.17 -3.16
CA GLY A 551 -3.37 -3.43 -1.94
C GLY A 551 -3.38 -1.91 -2.16
N LYS A 552 -2.64 -1.42 -3.16
CA LYS A 552 -2.63 0.00 -3.53
C LYS A 552 -3.78 0.38 -4.44
N TRP A 553 -4.36 -0.54 -5.21
CA TRP A 553 -5.55 -0.24 -6.01
C TRP A 553 -6.66 0.36 -5.14
N ASP A 554 -7.05 -0.34 -4.06
CA ASP A 554 -8.17 0.10 -3.21
C ASP A 554 -7.87 1.43 -2.51
N GLN A 555 -6.61 1.67 -2.15
CA GLN A 555 -6.16 2.93 -1.58
C GLN A 555 -6.22 4.05 -2.63
N PHE A 556 -5.64 3.81 -3.80
CA PHE A 556 -5.56 4.76 -4.90
C PHE A 556 -6.95 5.14 -5.42
N THR A 557 -7.84 4.17 -5.64
CA THR A 557 -9.23 4.43 -6.04
C THR A 557 -9.97 5.26 -4.99
N LYS A 558 -9.84 4.94 -3.69
CA LYS A 558 -10.46 5.73 -2.62
C LYS A 558 -9.92 7.16 -2.54
N ASP A 559 -8.61 7.33 -2.75
CA ASP A 559 -7.97 8.65 -2.71
C ASP A 559 -8.44 9.52 -3.88
N LEU A 560 -8.62 8.93 -5.06
CA LEU A 560 -9.19 9.59 -6.22
C LEU A 560 -10.69 9.91 -6.05
N GLU A 561 -11.48 8.96 -5.54
CA GLU A 561 -12.90 9.17 -5.22
C GLU A 561 -13.09 10.32 -4.23
N LYS A 562 -12.24 10.43 -3.19
CA LYS A 562 -12.26 11.57 -2.26
C LYS A 562 -11.84 12.88 -2.92
N LYS A 563 -10.79 12.85 -3.75
CA LYS A 563 -10.24 14.05 -4.39
C LYS A 563 -11.25 14.66 -5.36
N PHE A 564 -11.94 13.82 -6.15
CA PHE A 564 -12.75 14.22 -7.30
C PHE A 564 -14.27 13.97 -7.15
N GLY A 565 -14.70 13.15 -6.20
CA GLY A 565 -16.11 12.79 -5.98
C GLY A 565 -17.08 13.99 -5.89
N PRO A 566 -16.76 15.09 -5.18
CA PRO A 566 -17.63 16.26 -5.12
C PRO A 566 -17.76 17.02 -6.45
N SER A 567 -16.77 16.91 -7.34
CA SER A 567 -16.73 17.63 -8.62
C SER A 567 -17.63 16.99 -9.70
N VAL A 568 -17.92 15.70 -9.54
CA VAL A 568 -18.76 14.92 -10.47
C VAL A 568 -20.25 15.11 -10.18
N GLU A 569 -20.64 15.34 -8.92
CA GLU A 569 -22.05 15.55 -8.53
C GLU A 569 -22.56 16.98 -8.76
N SER A 570 -21.67 17.98 -8.79
CA SER A 570 -22.05 19.41 -8.89
C SER A 570 -22.10 19.97 -10.32
N ALA A 571 -21.70 19.21 -11.34
CA ALA A 571 -21.72 19.67 -12.72
C ALA A 571 -23.13 19.51 -13.31
N GLY A 572 -23.88 20.61 -13.38
CA GLY A 572 -25.04 20.68 -14.27
C GLY A 572 -24.66 20.24 -15.70
N THR A 573 -25.63 19.70 -16.42
CA THR A 573 -25.58 18.90 -17.66
C THR A 573 -24.79 19.45 -18.87
N ALA A 574 -23.94 20.46 -18.72
CA ALA A 574 -23.16 21.06 -19.79
C ALA A 574 -21.63 20.86 -19.70
N ASN A 575 -21.02 20.52 -18.55
CA ASN A 575 -19.55 20.36 -18.42
C ASN A 575 -19.12 19.38 -17.30
N SER A 576 -19.46 18.09 -17.38
CA SER A 576 -18.81 17.07 -16.55
C SER A 576 -17.38 16.84 -17.07
N GLN A 577 -16.39 17.09 -16.21
CA GLN A 577 -14.98 16.86 -16.53
C GLN A 577 -14.74 15.34 -16.70
N ASP A 578 -14.01 14.95 -17.76
CA ASP A 578 -13.77 13.55 -18.12
C ASP A 578 -12.97 12.83 -17.03
N ALA A 579 -13.40 11.63 -16.61
CA ALA A 579 -12.74 10.90 -15.54
C ALA A 579 -11.26 10.57 -15.84
N ILE A 580 -10.93 10.33 -17.11
CA ILE A 580 -9.56 10.05 -17.54
C ILE A 580 -8.71 11.32 -17.44
N GLU A 581 -9.26 12.49 -17.78
CA GLU A 581 -8.57 13.77 -17.62
C GLU A 581 -8.26 14.05 -16.14
N LEU A 582 -9.22 13.80 -15.23
CA LEU A 582 -9.02 13.93 -13.78
C LEU A 582 -7.95 12.97 -13.24
N LEU A 583 -7.90 11.74 -13.77
CA LEU A 583 -6.86 10.77 -13.44
C LEU A 583 -5.48 11.30 -13.87
N LEU A 584 -5.32 11.70 -15.14
CA LEU A 584 -4.05 12.19 -15.68
C LEU A 584 -3.55 13.43 -14.93
N ASP A 585 -4.43 14.37 -14.56
CA ASP A 585 -4.10 15.53 -13.72
C ASP A 585 -3.53 15.11 -12.36
N HIS A 586 -4.13 14.10 -11.71
CA HIS A 586 -3.60 13.56 -10.46
C HIS A 586 -2.22 12.94 -10.63
N LEU A 587 -1.99 12.18 -11.72
CA LEU A 587 -0.69 11.57 -11.98
C LEU A 587 0.38 12.63 -12.25
N ASN A 588 0.04 13.71 -12.96
CA ASN A 588 0.93 14.85 -13.19
C ASN A 588 1.36 15.54 -11.89
N ASP A 589 0.43 15.73 -10.95
CA ASP A 589 0.72 16.26 -9.61
C ASP A 589 1.76 15.38 -8.89
N ASN A 590 1.59 14.05 -8.94
CA ASN A 590 2.46 13.09 -8.27
C ASN A 590 3.83 13.01 -8.94
N ALA A 591 3.88 12.99 -10.28
CA ALA A 591 5.13 13.02 -11.04
C ALA A 591 5.94 14.30 -10.77
N THR A 592 5.26 15.45 -10.70
CA THR A 592 5.90 16.73 -10.33
C THR A 592 6.46 16.67 -8.91
N THR A 593 5.70 16.11 -7.98
CA THR A 593 6.13 15.93 -6.58
C THR A 593 7.33 14.99 -6.47
N CYS A 594 7.30 13.87 -7.20
CA CYS A 594 8.40 12.93 -7.34
C CYS A 594 9.68 13.64 -7.81
N LYS A 595 9.61 14.43 -8.88
CA LYS A 595 10.78 15.18 -9.37
C LYS A 595 11.29 16.22 -8.37
N ASP A 596 10.39 17.00 -7.77
CA ASP A 596 10.73 18.02 -6.78
C ASP A 596 11.43 17.40 -5.56
N ASN A 597 11.00 16.22 -5.15
CA ASN A 597 11.59 15.46 -4.04
C ASN A 597 12.97 14.88 -4.36
N ASN A 598 13.25 14.60 -5.64
CA ASN A 598 14.46 13.89 -6.06
C ASN A 598 15.43 14.75 -6.89
N SER A 599 15.30 16.09 -6.89
CA SER A 599 15.99 16.97 -7.87
C SER A 599 17.53 17.06 -7.75
N LEU A 600 18.20 16.30 -6.88
CA LEU A 600 19.66 16.30 -6.76
C LEU A 600 20.25 15.35 -7.82
N ALA A 601 20.76 15.91 -8.92
CA ALA A 601 21.44 15.15 -9.97
C ALA A 601 22.82 14.63 -9.51
N VAL A 602 23.19 13.43 -10.00
CA VAL A 602 24.44 12.69 -9.70
C VAL A 602 25.71 13.54 -9.87
N GLU A 603 25.72 14.48 -10.82
CA GLU A 603 26.88 15.33 -11.12
C GLU A 603 27.21 16.38 -10.04
N ASN A 604 26.26 16.71 -9.15
CA ASN A 604 26.44 17.72 -8.10
C ASN A 604 26.52 17.12 -6.69
N CYS A 605 26.85 15.84 -6.58
CA CYS A 605 26.95 15.19 -5.29
C CYS A 605 28.12 15.76 -4.47
N PRO A 606 27.86 16.41 -3.32
CA PRO A 606 28.95 16.83 -2.46
C PRO A 606 29.68 15.58 -1.99
N LYS A 607 30.95 15.42 -2.37
CA LYS A 607 31.85 14.44 -1.72
C LYS A 607 31.68 14.63 -0.22
N THR A 608 31.38 13.56 0.53
CA THR A 608 31.27 13.61 2.00
C THR A 608 32.56 14.20 2.55
N LYS A 609 32.57 15.50 2.84
CA LYS A 609 33.66 16.14 3.57
C LYS A 609 33.50 15.67 5.01
N ILE A 610 34.52 14.96 5.48
CA ILE A 610 34.69 14.66 6.91
C ILE A 610 34.53 15.97 7.66
N ASN A 611 33.68 15.97 8.69
CA ASN A 611 33.42 17.12 9.53
C ASN A 611 34.77 17.72 9.99
N PRO A 612 35.08 19.00 9.70
CA PRO A 612 36.33 19.63 10.10
C PRO A 612 36.54 19.68 11.63
N CYS A 613 35.50 19.45 12.44
CA CYS A 613 35.62 19.26 13.89
C CYS A 613 36.31 17.93 14.28
N ILE A 614 36.56 17.02 13.33
CA ILE A 614 37.39 15.82 13.50
C ILE A 614 38.82 16.12 13.00
N LYS A 615 39.46 17.14 13.57
CA LYS A 615 40.92 17.29 13.51
C LYS A 615 41.48 17.00 14.89
N GLY A 616 41.72 15.73 15.18
CA GLY A 616 42.42 15.37 16.40
C GLY A 616 42.17 13.97 16.94
N THR A 617 42.39 12.91 16.16
CA THR A 617 43.04 11.70 16.69
C THR A 617 43.63 10.93 15.51
N ARG A 618 44.91 10.59 15.65
CA ARG A 618 45.82 10.26 14.56
C ARG A 618 45.51 8.89 13.94
N LYS A 619 45.62 8.85 12.61
CA LYS A 619 46.06 7.74 11.74
C LYS A 619 46.28 6.40 12.46
N ARG A 620 45.36 5.46 12.30
CA ARG A 620 45.68 4.04 12.16
C ARG A 620 44.72 3.39 11.16
N THR A 621 45.30 2.55 10.33
CA THR A 621 44.76 1.81 9.18
C THR A 621 43.40 1.14 9.44
N PRO A 622 42.55 0.95 8.40
CA PRO A 622 41.25 0.34 8.56
C PRO A 622 41.40 -1.18 8.73
N LYS A 623 41.57 -1.64 9.97
CA LYS A 623 41.30 -3.03 10.32
C LYS A 623 39.85 -3.12 10.82
N ARG A 624 39.00 -3.74 10.00
CA ARG A 624 37.65 -4.18 10.37
C ARG A 624 37.74 -5.10 11.58
N THR A 625 37.36 -4.59 12.75
CA THR A 625 36.91 -5.41 13.88
C THR A 625 35.61 -4.82 14.39
N GLY A 626 34.55 -5.61 14.28
CA GLY A 626 33.22 -5.29 14.78
C GLY A 626 33.23 -5.19 16.31
N GLY A 627 32.74 -4.07 16.81
CA GLY A 627 32.41 -3.81 18.20
C GLY A 627 31.37 -2.69 18.21
N ALA A 628 30.26 -2.90 18.90
CA ALA A 628 29.17 -1.95 18.96
C ALA A 628 29.56 -0.68 19.74
N SER A 629 29.77 0.44 19.05
CA SER A 629 29.44 1.83 19.46
C SER A 629 30.06 2.82 18.48
N ASN A 630 29.30 3.87 18.09
CA ASN A 630 29.69 5.07 17.32
C ASN A 630 29.05 5.25 15.92
N ASN A 631 27.79 4.86 15.73
CA ASN A 631 27.01 5.43 14.62
C ASN A 631 26.63 6.87 14.99
N LEU A 632 27.48 7.84 14.64
CA LEU A 632 27.14 9.26 14.68
C LEU A 632 26.03 9.51 13.66
N VAL A 633 24.81 9.70 14.15
CA VAL A 633 23.66 10.06 13.31
C VAL A 633 23.65 11.58 13.12
N SER A 634 23.67 12.05 11.87
CA SER A 634 23.55 13.49 11.60
C SER A 634 22.16 14.02 11.98
N VAL A 635 22.06 15.27 12.41
CA VAL A 635 20.76 15.95 12.66
C VAL A 635 19.84 15.84 11.44
N LYS A 636 20.42 15.91 10.24
CA LYS A 636 19.70 15.71 8.98
C LYS A 636 19.01 14.34 8.92
N HIS A 637 19.69 13.26 9.31
CA HIS A 637 19.12 11.92 9.31
C HIS A 637 17.98 11.77 10.33
N ILE A 638 18.10 12.41 11.48
CA ILE A 638 17.02 12.43 12.48
C ILE A 638 15.82 13.18 11.92
N ALA A 639 16.02 14.35 11.30
CA ALA A 639 14.96 15.12 10.68
C ALA A 639 14.27 14.36 9.53
N GLU A 640 15.02 13.56 8.76
CA GLU A 640 14.48 12.66 7.73
C GLU A 640 13.53 11.62 8.32
N ILE A 641 13.94 10.94 9.40
CA ILE A 641 13.08 9.98 10.11
C ILE A 641 11.82 10.67 10.64
N MET A 642 11.97 11.86 11.24
CA MET A 642 10.83 12.60 11.78
C MET A 642 9.84 13.06 10.69
N GLN A 643 10.32 13.43 9.51
CA GLN A 643 9.46 13.78 8.37
C GLN A 643 8.73 12.54 7.82
N GLN A 644 9.39 11.38 7.75
CA GLN A 644 8.74 10.12 7.39
C GLN A 644 7.64 9.74 8.37
N ASP A 645 7.92 9.87 9.68
CA ASP A 645 6.92 9.65 10.72
C ASP A 645 5.74 10.62 10.56
N ALA A 646 5.99 11.90 10.29
CA ALA A 646 4.93 12.88 10.05
C ALA A 646 4.04 12.49 8.86
N ARG A 647 4.64 12.02 7.76
CA ARG A 647 3.92 11.53 6.58
C ARG A 647 3.08 10.29 6.88
N GLU A 648 3.62 9.31 7.60
CA GLU A 648 2.83 8.14 8.04
C GLU A 648 1.67 8.53 8.95
N GLN A 649 1.89 9.52 9.81
CA GLN A 649 0.85 10.01 10.72
C GLN A 649 -0.24 10.79 9.99
N LEU A 650 0.09 11.53 8.92
CA LEU A 650 -0.88 12.16 8.02
C LEU A 650 -1.82 11.12 7.45
N GLU A 651 -1.28 10.05 6.86
CA GLU A 651 -2.07 8.96 6.27
C GLU A 651 -2.95 8.25 7.29
N LYS A 652 -2.41 8.02 8.50
CA LYS A 652 -3.15 7.37 9.60
C LYS A 652 -4.23 8.27 10.20
N ARG A 653 -4.14 9.60 10.09
CA ARG A 653 -5.04 10.56 10.76
C ARG A 653 -6.08 11.16 9.83
N GLY A 654 -5.66 11.84 8.78
CA GLY A 654 -6.55 12.59 7.90
C GLY A 654 -6.57 12.05 6.48
N GLY A 655 -5.51 11.37 6.04
CA GLY A 655 -5.23 11.10 4.64
C GLY A 655 -4.82 12.39 3.90
N GLU A 656 -3.78 12.33 3.08
CA GLU A 656 -3.31 13.50 2.32
C GLU A 656 -4.44 14.13 1.48
N SER A 657 -5.28 13.31 0.84
CA SER A 657 -6.35 13.75 -0.04
C SER A 657 -7.34 14.73 0.61
N ASN A 658 -7.58 14.59 1.91
CA ASN A 658 -8.55 15.39 2.64
C ASN A 658 -7.98 16.76 3.04
N LEU A 659 -6.67 16.84 3.28
CA LEU A 659 -6.00 18.05 3.76
C LEU A 659 -5.29 18.84 2.65
N LYS A 660 -4.98 18.19 1.52
CA LYS A 660 -4.38 18.85 0.36
C LYS A 660 -5.34 19.87 -0.24
N GLY A 661 -4.94 21.13 -0.24
CA GLY A 661 -5.68 22.23 -0.86
C GLY A 661 -5.35 22.40 -2.33
N ASP A 662 -6.25 23.05 -3.06
CA ASP A 662 -6.07 23.48 -4.44
C ASP A 662 -6.31 25.00 -4.53
N ALA A 663 -5.23 25.77 -4.59
CA ALA A 663 -5.32 27.23 -4.62
C ALA A 663 -6.03 27.77 -5.88
N SER A 664 -6.06 27.03 -6.99
CA SER A 664 -6.81 27.46 -8.18
C SER A 664 -8.31 27.53 -7.95
N LYS A 665 -8.80 26.69 -7.03
CA LYS A 665 -10.20 26.61 -6.58
C LYS A 665 -10.47 27.45 -5.33
N GLY A 666 -9.52 28.30 -4.93
CA GLY A 666 -9.68 29.26 -3.85
C GLY A 666 -10.49 30.48 -4.30
N LYS A 667 -11.15 31.14 -3.34
CA LYS A 667 -11.76 32.47 -3.54
C LYS A 667 -10.91 33.52 -2.84
N TYR A 668 -10.66 34.63 -3.53
CA TYR A 668 -9.84 35.75 -3.06
C TYR A 668 -10.57 37.08 -3.28
N THR A 669 -10.77 37.88 -2.24
CA THR A 669 -11.68 39.06 -2.31
C THR A 669 -11.06 40.39 -1.90
N LYS A 670 -9.74 40.58 -2.04
CA LYS A 670 -9.02 41.76 -1.52
C LYS A 670 -9.49 43.13 -2.04
N LYS A 671 -10.15 43.22 -3.20
CA LYS A 671 -10.64 44.48 -3.79
C LYS A 671 -12.02 44.33 -4.44
N ASN A 672 -12.96 45.17 -4.02
CA ASN A 672 -14.30 45.36 -4.62
C ASN A 672 -15.23 44.13 -4.65
N GLY A 673 -14.98 43.11 -3.83
CA GLY A 673 -15.85 41.94 -3.70
C GLY A 673 -15.87 40.97 -4.90
N LYS A 674 -15.08 41.21 -5.95
CA LYS A 674 -14.95 40.31 -7.10
C LYS A 674 -13.86 39.26 -6.84
N ALA A 675 -14.20 37.99 -7.07
CA ALA A 675 -13.25 36.89 -6.98
C ALA A 675 -12.26 36.93 -8.17
N VAL A 676 -10.97 36.69 -7.91
CA VAL A 676 -9.93 36.58 -8.93
C VAL A 676 -9.54 35.11 -9.09
N ALA A 677 -9.49 34.62 -10.33
CA ALA A 677 -9.12 33.25 -10.64
C ALA A 677 -7.59 33.07 -10.66
N LEU A 678 -7.11 31.97 -10.10
CA LEU A 678 -5.69 31.60 -10.09
C LEU A 678 -5.48 30.37 -10.98
N ASN A 679 -4.69 30.51 -12.05
CA ASN A 679 -4.44 29.40 -12.98
C ASN A 679 -3.10 28.70 -12.73
N ASP A 680 -2.09 29.41 -12.24
CA ASP A 680 -0.75 28.87 -11.97
C ASP A 680 -0.20 29.36 -10.63
N ILE A 681 0.55 28.51 -9.91
CA ILE A 681 1.14 28.87 -8.61
C ILE A 681 2.05 30.10 -8.74
N CYS A 682 2.79 30.24 -9.84
CA CYS A 682 3.68 31.37 -10.05
C CYS A 682 2.96 32.63 -10.56
N SER A 683 1.70 32.55 -10.99
CA SER A 683 0.89 33.75 -11.28
C SER A 683 0.29 34.39 -10.03
N ILE A 684 0.37 33.76 -8.85
CA ILE A 684 -0.21 34.30 -7.61
C ILE A 684 0.37 35.67 -7.25
N ASP A 685 -0.48 36.61 -6.88
CA ASP A 685 -0.09 37.98 -6.57
C ASP A 685 -0.93 38.60 -5.45
N VAL A 686 -0.76 39.90 -5.19
CA VAL A 686 -1.45 40.57 -4.09
C VAL A 686 -2.97 40.61 -4.21
N GLN A 687 -3.55 40.34 -5.39
CA GLN A 687 -5.00 40.25 -5.58
C GLN A 687 -5.56 38.94 -5.02
N HIS A 688 -4.73 37.89 -5.00
CA HIS A 688 -5.05 36.55 -4.52
C HIS A 688 -4.85 36.43 -3.00
N SER A 689 -5.46 37.34 -2.24
CA SER A 689 -5.31 37.42 -0.79
C SER A 689 -6.64 37.67 -0.11
N ASN A 690 -6.86 37.03 1.04
CA ASN A 690 -8.03 37.24 1.90
C ASN A 690 -7.70 38.09 3.14
N SER A 691 -6.56 38.79 3.12
CA SER A 691 -6.24 39.77 4.16
C SER A 691 -7.17 40.98 4.15
N THR A 692 -7.40 41.54 5.33
CA THR A 692 -8.05 42.84 5.51
C THR A 692 -7.25 43.99 4.87
N TYR A 693 -7.86 45.17 4.78
CA TYR A 693 -7.23 46.40 4.28
C TYR A 693 -5.96 46.80 5.05
N ARG A 694 -5.77 46.26 6.27
CA ARG A 694 -4.60 46.51 7.13
C ARG A 694 -3.32 45.89 6.59
N SER A 695 -3.40 44.91 5.66
CA SER A 695 -2.25 44.37 4.96
C SER A 695 -2.29 44.71 3.46
N VAL A 696 -1.44 45.65 3.06
CA VAL A 696 -1.30 46.05 1.65
C VAL A 696 -0.66 44.93 0.82
N LYS A 697 0.40 44.29 1.33
CA LYS A 697 1.14 43.19 0.69
C LYS A 697 1.85 42.32 1.73
N PRO A 698 2.24 41.07 1.41
CA PRO A 698 2.89 40.15 2.37
C PRO A 698 4.13 40.70 3.10
N CYS A 699 4.93 41.53 2.44
CA CYS A 699 6.12 42.14 3.04
C CYS A 699 5.88 43.55 3.63
N ALA A 700 4.63 44.00 3.76
CA ALA A 700 4.33 45.34 4.29
C ALA A 700 4.72 45.44 5.77
N GLY A 701 5.33 46.57 6.17
CA GLY A 701 5.79 46.79 7.55
C GLY A 701 6.97 45.92 7.98
N LYS A 702 7.60 45.18 7.06
CA LYS A 702 8.77 44.35 7.32
C LYS A 702 10.04 45.09 6.90
N ASN A 703 11.10 45.01 7.71
CA ASN A 703 12.36 45.68 7.44
C ASN A 703 13.08 45.06 6.23
N THR A 704 13.37 45.88 5.22
CA THR A 704 14.03 45.46 3.98
C THR A 704 15.54 45.23 4.14
N GLY A 705 16.13 45.71 5.24
CA GLY A 705 17.55 45.52 5.59
C GLY A 705 17.88 44.19 6.30
N ARG A 706 16.92 43.26 6.42
CA ARG A 706 17.08 41.99 7.15
C ARG A 706 18.09 40.98 6.58
N PHE A 707 18.72 41.30 5.45
CA PHE A 707 19.83 40.55 4.86
C PHE A 707 21.11 41.40 4.74
N ASP A 708 21.14 42.60 5.31
CA ASP A 708 22.31 43.46 5.28
C ASP A 708 23.39 42.91 6.23
N ILE A 709 24.62 42.83 5.72
CA ILE A 709 25.77 42.35 6.47
C ILE A 709 26.02 43.29 7.66
N GLY A 710 26.25 42.71 8.85
CA GLY A 710 26.45 43.47 10.09
C GLY A 710 25.18 43.64 10.94
N THR A 711 24.01 43.26 10.44
CA THR A 711 22.77 43.27 11.25
C THR A 711 22.88 42.24 12.40
N PRO A 712 22.83 42.69 13.67
CA PRO A 712 22.92 41.78 14.81
C PRO A 712 21.66 40.93 14.96
N TRP A 713 21.82 39.70 15.45
CA TRP A 713 20.69 38.84 15.81
C TRP A 713 20.00 39.39 17.05
N SER A 714 18.67 39.28 17.10
CA SER A 714 17.90 39.68 18.26
C SER A 714 17.93 38.58 19.34
N TYR A 715 18.03 38.98 20.61
CA TYR A 715 18.07 38.08 21.77
C TYR A 715 16.80 38.23 22.60
N GLY A 716 16.15 37.11 22.94
CA GLY A 716 14.80 37.05 23.50
C GLY A 716 14.58 37.87 24.77
N GLU A 717 15.56 37.97 25.69
CA GLU A 717 15.41 38.77 26.93
C GLU A 717 15.34 40.28 26.68
N LYS A 718 16.01 40.81 25.64
CA LYS A 718 15.99 42.26 25.35
C LYS A 718 14.67 42.73 24.72
N LYS A 719 13.91 41.84 24.06
CA LYS A 719 12.63 42.18 23.41
C LYS A 719 11.40 41.70 24.19
N LYS A 720 11.52 40.73 25.12
CA LYS A 720 10.38 40.07 25.83
C LYS A 720 9.33 39.43 24.89
N GLU A 721 9.72 39.13 23.65
CA GLU A 721 8.82 38.72 22.55
C GLU A 721 8.87 37.21 22.22
N MET A 722 9.57 36.41 23.04
CA MET A 722 9.70 34.96 22.85
C MET A 722 9.36 34.19 24.13
N THR A 723 8.80 32.99 24.00
CA THR A 723 8.71 31.98 25.09
C THR A 723 10.06 31.43 25.51
N HIS A 724 11.05 31.45 24.61
CA HIS A 724 12.41 30.95 24.83
C HIS A 724 13.41 32.10 24.92
N PRO A 725 13.55 32.78 26.08
CA PRO A 725 14.28 34.05 26.20
C PRO A 725 15.77 33.94 25.91
N LYS A 726 16.34 32.74 25.99
CA LYS A 726 17.77 32.46 25.75
C LYS A 726 18.12 32.14 24.29
N VAL A 727 17.13 32.11 23.39
CA VAL A 727 17.35 31.80 21.97
C VAL A 727 17.61 33.09 21.19
N TYR A 728 18.59 33.04 20.28
CA TYR A 728 18.86 34.11 19.33
C TYR A 728 18.02 33.90 18.07
N MET A 729 17.42 34.97 17.56
CA MET A 729 16.59 34.95 16.37
C MET A 729 17.28 35.66 15.19
N PRO A 730 17.27 35.08 13.98
CA PRO A 730 17.83 35.73 12.81
C PRO A 730 16.95 36.91 12.35
N PRO A 731 17.55 38.03 11.89
CA PRO A 731 16.81 39.15 11.30
C PRO A 731 15.88 38.72 10.14
N ARG A 732 16.28 37.66 9.41
CA ARG A 732 15.47 37.02 8.36
C ARG A 732 14.07 36.63 8.86
N ARG A 733 13.98 35.91 9.99
CA ARG A 733 12.71 35.46 10.60
C ARG A 733 11.92 36.63 11.14
N GLU A 734 12.58 37.58 11.81
CA GLU A 734 11.94 38.75 12.44
C GLU A 734 11.09 39.56 11.44
N HIS A 735 11.59 39.66 10.21
CA HIS A 735 11.00 40.50 9.17
C HIS A 735 10.52 39.68 7.96
N MET A 736 10.10 38.44 8.21
CA MET A 736 9.51 37.56 7.19
C MET A 736 8.26 38.16 6.54
N CYS A 737 8.03 37.89 5.25
CA CYS A 737 6.88 38.39 4.48
C CYS A 737 5.54 37.70 4.86
N THR A 738 5.15 37.80 6.12
CA THR A 738 3.95 37.18 6.72
C THR A 738 2.82 38.17 6.99
N SER A 739 2.95 39.44 6.58
CA SER A 739 1.95 40.48 6.91
C SER A 739 0.54 40.12 6.46
N ASN A 740 0.36 39.47 5.32
CA ASN A 740 -0.98 39.05 4.88
C ASN A 740 -1.57 37.98 5.81
N LEU A 741 -0.76 37.03 6.31
CA LEU A 741 -1.19 35.98 7.25
C LEU A 741 -1.55 36.56 8.63
N GLU A 742 -0.87 37.63 9.05
CA GLU A 742 -1.14 38.35 10.30
C GLU A 742 -2.48 39.12 10.30
N TYR A 743 -3.09 39.30 9.12
CA TYR A 743 -4.29 40.12 8.92
C TYR A 743 -5.35 39.44 8.04
N LEU A 744 -5.38 38.09 7.95
CA LEU A 744 -6.45 37.36 7.26
C LEU A 744 -7.82 37.66 7.87
N GLU A 745 -8.80 37.91 7.01
CA GLU A 745 -10.20 38.05 7.43
C GLU A 745 -10.80 36.66 7.65
N THR A 746 -11.10 36.34 8.91
CA THR A 746 -11.66 35.03 9.32
C THR A 746 -13.08 35.14 9.88
N GLY A 747 -13.57 36.36 10.13
CA GLY A 747 -14.94 36.62 10.56
C GLY A 747 -15.93 36.77 9.41
N GLU A 748 -15.42 37.06 8.21
CA GLU A 748 -16.18 37.23 6.96
C GLU A 748 -15.46 36.58 5.77
N GLY A 749 -16.12 36.58 4.60
CA GLY A 749 -15.51 36.05 3.38
C GLY A 749 -15.29 34.53 3.38
N PRO A 750 -14.38 34.01 2.54
CA PRO A 750 -14.23 32.57 2.30
C PRO A 750 -13.62 31.80 3.47
N LEU A 751 -12.84 32.45 4.35
CA LEU A 751 -12.19 31.78 5.49
C LEU A 751 -13.10 31.63 6.72
N LYS A 752 -14.27 32.30 6.76
CA LYS A 752 -15.30 32.11 7.78
C LYS A 752 -15.90 30.69 7.76
N GLY A 753 -15.90 30.05 6.58
CA GLY A 753 -16.57 28.77 6.36
C GLY A 753 -18.10 28.86 6.38
N LYS A 754 -18.66 29.97 5.85
CA LYS A 754 -20.11 30.08 5.61
C LYS A 754 -20.58 28.87 4.78
N ASP A 755 -21.77 28.36 5.08
CA ASP A 755 -22.37 27.17 4.44
C ASP A 755 -21.61 25.85 4.67
N ASN A 756 -20.76 25.77 5.72
CA ASN A 756 -19.95 24.58 6.06
C ASN A 756 -19.05 24.09 4.91
N ASN A 757 -18.61 24.98 4.01
CA ASN A 757 -17.73 24.59 2.91
C ASN A 757 -16.25 24.57 3.34
N GLY A 758 -15.83 23.50 4.01
CA GLY A 758 -14.44 23.32 4.47
C GLY A 758 -13.41 23.25 3.32
N LYS A 759 -13.81 22.75 2.14
CA LYS A 759 -12.92 22.64 0.98
C LYS A 759 -12.56 24.03 0.42
N LEU A 760 -13.53 24.94 0.35
CA LEU A 760 -13.28 26.33 -0.04
C LEU A 760 -12.31 27.03 0.94
N VAL A 761 -12.52 26.86 2.25
CA VAL A 761 -11.62 27.41 3.29
C VAL A 761 -10.20 26.87 3.09
N ASN A 762 -10.07 25.56 2.86
CA ASN A 762 -8.77 24.91 2.66
C ASN A 762 -8.02 25.47 1.44
N ASN A 763 -8.72 25.59 0.31
CA ASN A 763 -8.21 26.10 -0.95
C ASN A 763 -7.80 27.58 -0.87
N SER A 764 -8.67 28.42 -0.30
CA SER A 764 -8.40 29.84 -0.09
C SER A 764 -7.21 30.05 0.84
N PHE A 765 -7.18 29.34 1.98
CA PHE A 765 -6.10 29.46 2.95
C PHE A 765 -4.76 29.02 2.37
N LEU A 766 -4.72 27.92 1.61
CA LEU A 766 -3.52 27.51 0.91
C LEU A 766 -3.00 28.65 0.01
N GLY A 767 -3.86 29.28 -0.79
CA GLY A 767 -3.46 30.41 -1.63
C GLY A 767 -2.83 31.56 -0.84
N ASP A 768 -3.40 31.93 0.30
CA ASP A 768 -2.83 32.97 1.17
C ASP A 768 -1.42 32.60 1.68
N VAL A 769 -1.19 31.32 2.01
CA VAL A 769 0.13 30.80 2.40
C VAL A 769 1.10 30.80 1.20
N LEU A 770 0.66 30.36 0.02
CA LEU A 770 1.46 30.36 -1.20
C LEU A 770 1.89 31.78 -1.59
N LEU A 771 1.01 32.76 -1.39
CA LEU A 771 1.33 34.17 -1.66
C LEU A 771 2.44 34.68 -0.76
N SER A 772 2.40 34.41 0.55
CA SER A 772 3.47 34.77 1.48
C SER A 772 4.78 34.10 1.11
N ALA A 773 4.73 32.80 0.82
CA ALA A 773 5.88 32.00 0.43
C ALA A 773 6.54 32.55 -0.85
N LYS A 774 5.74 32.82 -1.89
CA LYS A 774 6.23 33.43 -3.13
C LYS A 774 6.88 34.79 -2.87
N LYS A 775 6.23 35.67 -2.11
CA LYS A 775 6.79 37.02 -1.86
C LYS A 775 8.04 37.01 -1.00
N GLU A 776 8.17 36.06 -0.09
CA GLU A 776 9.42 35.81 0.63
C GLU A 776 10.52 35.35 -0.34
N GLY A 777 10.24 34.37 -1.21
CA GLY A 777 11.17 33.90 -2.23
C GLY A 777 11.61 35.00 -3.20
N ASP A 778 10.65 35.73 -3.77
CA ASP A 778 10.88 36.90 -4.65
C ASP A 778 11.82 37.91 -3.96
N PHE A 779 11.61 38.18 -2.68
CA PHE A 779 12.41 39.13 -1.91
C PHE A 779 13.84 38.64 -1.68
N ILE A 780 14.01 37.37 -1.29
CA ILE A 780 15.33 36.76 -1.07
C ILE A 780 16.17 36.81 -2.35
N VAL A 781 15.58 36.38 -3.48
CA VAL A 781 16.27 36.36 -4.78
C VAL A 781 16.72 37.77 -5.17
N LYS A 782 15.82 38.76 -5.07
CA LYS A 782 16.14 40.15 -5.41
C LYS A 782 17.21 40.77 -4.53
N LYS A 783 17.24 40.43 -3.24
CA LYS A 783 18.17 41.02 -2.27
C LYS A 783 19.56 40.39 -2.31
N LEU A 784 19.64 39.07 -2.54
CA LEU A 784 20.91 38.33 -2.53
C LEU A 784 21.54 38.18 -3.92
N GLY A 785 20.78 38.43 -5.00
CA GLY A 785 21.28 38.68 -6.35
C GLY A 785 22.08 37.54 -6.97
N SER A 786 23.38 37.48 -6.70
CA SER A 786 24.37 36.62 -7.37
C SER A 786 24.81 35.39 -6.57
N ASP A 787 24.60 35.34 -5.25
CA ASP A 787 25.02 34.20 -4.43
C ASP A 787 23.94 33.11 -4.40
N LYS A 788 24.04 32.18 -5.35
CA LYS A 788 23.13 31.05 -5.50
C LYS A 788 23.03 30.18 -4.24
N SER A 789 24.15 30.01 -3.51
CA SER A 789 24.18 29.19 -2.29
C SER A 789 23.46 29.90 -1.14
N ALA A 790 23.73 31.19 -0.95
CA ALA A 790 23.06 32.00 0.06
C ALA A 790 21.55 32.08 -0.19
N ILE A 791 21.11 32.22 -1.45
CA ILE A 791 19.69 32.25 -1.80
C ILE A 791 19.01 30.93 -1.40
N CYS A 792 19.55 29.78 -1.83
CA CYS A 792 18.92 28.51 -1.50
C CYS A 792 18.90 28.25 0.01
N ASN A 793 19.95 28.62 0.75
CA ASN A 793 19.97 28.47 2.21
C ASN A 793 18.96 29.39 2.90
N ALA A 794 18.89 30.67 2.50
CA ALA A 794 17.92 31.61 3.03
C ALA A 794 16.48 31.15 2.76
N MET A 795 16.20 30.64 1.56
CA MET A 795 14.89 30.08 1.22
C MET A 795 14.57 28.83 2.02
N LYS A 796 15.52 27.91 2.21
CA LYS A 796 15.33 26.70 3.05
C LYS A 796 14.96 27.07 4.49
N TYR A 797 15.66 28.05 5.06
CA TYR A 797 15.34 28.51 6.42
C TYR A 797 14.00 29.24 6.49
N SER A 798 13.66 30.08 5.49
CA SER A 798 12.34 30.73 5.47
C SER A 798 11.21 29.72 5.24
N PHE A 799 11.44 28.67 4.46
CA PHE A 799 10.49 27.57 4.31
C PHE A 799 10.23 26.85 5.64
N ALA A 800 11.30 26.52 6.38
CA ALA A 800 11.20 25.91 7.70
C ALA A 800 10.45 26.79 8.70
N ASP A 801 10.78 28.08 8.76
CA ASP A 801 10.08 29.04 9.62
C ASP A 801 8.59 29.16 9.28
N LEU A 802 8.24 29.21 7.98
CA LEU A 802 6.83 29.22 7.57
C LEU A 802 6.12 27.94 8.01
N GLY A 803 6.79 26.79 7.90
CA GLY A 803 6.28 25.53 8.41
C GLY A 803 6.05 25.56 9.92
N ASP A 804 6.97 26.10 10.70
CA ASP A 804 6.82 26.21 12.16
C ASP A 804 5.72 27.19 12.57
N ILE A 805 5.53 28.28 11.82
CA ILE A 805 4.41 29.22 12.01
C ILE A 805 3.09 28.48 11.82
N ILE A 806 2.92 27.78 10.68
CA ILE A 806 1.67 27.09 10.37
C ILE A 806 1.41 25.94 11.35
N ARG A 807 2.44 25.18 11.72
CA ARG A 807 2.36 24.04 12.65
C ARG A 807 2.15 24.46 14.12
N GLY A 808 2.33 25.74 14.45
CA GLY A 808 2.25 26.23 15.83
C GLY A 808 3.45 25.79 16.69
N ARG A 809 4.64 25.75 16.09
CA ARG A 809 5.92 25.43 16.73
C ARG A 809 6.91 26.60 16.75
N ASP A 810 6.55 27.71 16.10
CA ASP A 810 7.39 28.89 16.00
C ASP A 810 7.72 29.47 17.38
N MET A 811 9.00 29.81 17.58
CA MET A 811 9.51 30.33 18.86
C MET A 811 9.36 31.84 19.00
N TRP A 812 8.96 32.54 17.93
CA TRP A 812 8.70 33.98 17.90
C TRP A 812 7.21 34.24 18.10
N ASP A 813 6.74 34.04 19.34
CA ASP A 813 5.32 33.81 19.63
C ASP A 813 4.65 34.88 20.50
N LYS A 814 5.39 35.83 21.09
CA LYS A 814 4.81 36.88 21.95
C LYS A 814 4.71 38.25 21.29
N ASP A 815 5.28 38.44 20.09
CA ASP A 815 5.13 39.69 19.36
C ASP A 815 3.69 39.90 18.88
N SER A 816 3.36 41.15 18.53
CA SER A 816 1.99 41.52 18.15
C SER A 816 1.51 40.84 16.85
N GLY A 817 2.41 40.55 15.92
CA GLY A 817 2.09 39.87 14.66
C GLY A 817 1.78 38.40 14.90
N SER A 818 2.64 37.68 15.62
CA SER A 818 2.45 36.25 15.84
C SER A 818 1.26 35.94 16.75
N LYS A 819 0.96 36.79 17.74
CA LYS A 819 -0.29 36.69 18.53
C LYS A 819 -1.55 36.80 17.66
N LYS A 820 -1.58 37.75 16.72
CA LYS A 820 -2.71 37.88 15.77
C LYS A 820 -2.80 36.65 14.88
N MET A 821 -1.65 36.19 14.38
CA MET A 821 -1.58 35.04 13.49
C MET A 821 -2.03 33.76 14.18
N ASP A 822 -1.69 33.53 15.46
CA ASP A 822 -2.18 32.34 16.18
C ASP A 822 -3.70 32.33 16.33
N VAL A 823 -4.31 33.49 16.61
CA VAL A 823 -5.79 33.63 16.65
C VAL A 823 -6.40 33.31 15.27
N ILE A 824 -5.82 33.84 14.20
CA ILE A 824 -6.25 33.58 12.82
C ILE A 824 -6.15 32.09 12.49
N LEU A 825 -4.99 31.47 12.74
CA LEU A 825 -4.76 30.05 12.47
C LEU A 825 -5.71 29.18 13.30
N LYS A 826 -5.96 29.53 14.57
CA LYS A 826 -6.96 28.85 15.41
C LYS A 826 -8.36 28.91 14.79
N ASN A 827 -8.75 30.04 14.20
CA ASN A 827 -10.04 30.19 13.54
C ASN A 827 -10.14 29.38 12.24
N VAL A 828 -9.10 29.46 11.40
CA VAL A 828 -9.03 28.70 10.13
C VAL A 828 -9.07 27.20 10.42
N PHE A 829 -8.16 26.68 11.26
CA PHE A 829 -8.11 25.26 11.56
C PHE A 829 -9.30 24.78 12.39
N GLY A 830 -9.89 25.65 13.21
CA GLY A 830 -11.15 25.36 13.88
C GLY A 830 -12.33 25.23 12.91
N THR A 831 -12.33 26.00 11.83
CA THR A 831 -13.30 25.88 10.74
C THR A 831 -13.06 24.58 9.97
N LEU A 832 -11.82 24.32 9.53
CA LEU A 832 -11.46 23.07 8.85
C LEU A 832 -11.82 21.83 9.67
N HIS A 833 -11.51 21.81 10.96
CA HIS A 833 -11.87 20.72 11.86
C HIS A 833 -13.39 20.47 11.94
N LYS A 834 -14.21 21.51 11.77
CA LYS A 834 -15.68 21.42 11.84
C LYS A 834 -16.33 21.10 10.50
N SER A 835 -15.76 21.56 9.39
CA SER A 835 -16.46 21.58 8.09
C SER A 835 -15.74 20.84 6.96
N LEU A 836 -14.49 20.42 7.14
CA LEU A 836 -13.76 19.66 6.12
C LEU A 836 -14.14 18.18 6.20
N GLU A 837 -14.61 17.64 5.09
CA GLU A 837 -14.97 16.23 4.95
C GLU A 837 -13.75 15.32 5.19
N GLY A 838 -13.97 14.18 5.85
CA GLY A 838 -12.89 13.28 6.28
C GLY A 838 -12.13 13.72 7.54
N ILE A 839 -12.22 15.00 7.93
CA ILE A 839 -11.63 15.54 9.17
C ILE A 839 -12.69 15.77 10.25
N ARG A 840 -13.89 16.23 9.85
CA ARG A 840 -15.01 16.44 10.76
C ARG A 840 -15.31 15.17 11.56
N ASN A 841 -15.33 15.29 12.88
CA ASN A 841 -15.56 14.19 13.83
C ASN A 841 -14.50 13.06 13.79
N HIS A 842 -13.35 13.27 13.15
CA HIS A 842 -12.32 12.25 13.12
C HIS A 842 -11.75 12.01 14.55
N PRO A 843 -11.78 10.77 15.07
CA PRO A 843 -11.49 10.48 16.48
C PRO A 843 -10.07 10.89 16.89
N LYS A 844 -9.12 10.88 15.95
CA LYS A 844 -7.74 11.28 16.21
C LYS A 844 -7.53 12.78 16.41
N TYR A 845 -8.47 13.64 16.00
CA TYR A 845 -8.41 15.09 16.26
C TYR A 845 -9.34 15.56 17.39
N ALA A 846 -10.13 14.65 17.99
CA ALA A 846 -11.18 15.00 18.96
C ALA A 846 -10.71 15.87 20.14
N TYR A 847 -9.47 15.65 20.59
CA TYR A 847 -8.85 16.38 21.71
C TYR A 847 -7.85 17.47 21.27
N ASP A 848 -7.65 17.65 19.97
CA ASP A 848 -6.60 18.54 19.43
C ASP A 848 -6.90 20.01 19.67
N LYS A 849 -8.19 20.37 19.80
CA LYS A 849 -8.66 21.72 20.15
C LYS A 849 -8.24 22.17 21.56
N ASN A 850 -7.93 21.23 22.47
CA ASN A 850 -7.65 21.48 23.89
C ASN A 850 -6.14 21.57 24.21
N LYS A 851 -5.26 21.49 23.21
CA LYS A 851 -3.81 21.55 23.41
C LYS A 851 -3.32 23.00 23.58
N THR A 852 -2.12 23.14 24.16
CA THR A 852 -1.41 24.42 24.33
C THR A 852 -1.25 25.20 23.02
N SER A 853 -1.20 24.50 21.88
CA SER A 853 -1.47 25.05 20.55
C SER A 853 -2.70 24.33 19.96
N PRO A 854 -3.86 25.00 19.84
CA PRO A 854 -5.09 24.37 19.36
C PRO A 854 -4.95 23.86 17.93
N TYR A 855 -5.42 22.64 17.69
CA TYR A 855 -5.38 21.95 16.40
C TYR A 855 -3.95 21.61 15.92
N LYS A 856 -2.98 21.47 16.84
CA LYS A 856 -1.57 21.21 16.49
C LYS A 856 -1.38 19.99 15.58
N GLN A 857 -2.04 18.87 15.88
CA GLN A 857 -1.93 17.67 15.04
C GLN A 857 -2.50 17.91 13.64
N LEU A 858 -3.65 18.58 13.55
CA LEU A 858 -4.27 18.93 12.27
C LEU A 858 -3.40 19.91 11.46
N ARG A 859 -2.79 20.89 12.12
CA ARG A 859 -1.84 21.85 11.51
C ARG A 859 -0.60 21.15 10.95
N GLU A 860 -0.05 20.19 11.69
CA GLU A 860 1.09 19.36 11.26
C GLU A 860 0.77 18.53 10.03
N ASP A 861 -0.39 17.85 10.03
CA ASP A 861 -0.86 17.06 8.89
C ASP A 861 -1.15 17.94 7.67
N TRP A 862 -1.78 19.10 7.89
CA TRP A 862 -2.06 20.06 6.82
C TRP A 862 -0.79 20.60 6.18
N TRP A 863 0.23 20.94 6.98
CA TRP A 863 1.53 21.35 6.46
C TRP A 863 2.14 20.24 5.62
N GLU A 864 2.18 19.00 6.13
CA GLU A 864 2.75 17.87 5.39
C GLU A 864 2.03 17.62 4.05
N ALA A 865 0.70 17.77 4.01
CA ALA A 865 -0.08 17.63 2.79
C ALA A 865 0.17 18.74 1.75
N ASN A 866 0.67 19.92 2.15
CA ASN A 866 0.73 21.11 1.29
C ASN A 866 2.13 21.71 1.10
N ARG A 867 3.12 21.32 1.90
CA ARG A 867 4.49 21.88 1.92
C ARG A 867 5.19 21.88 0.57
N HIS A 868 4.90 20.90 -0.29
CA HIS A 868 5.44 20.85 -1.65
C HIS A 868 4.95 22.02 -2.53
N GLN A 869 3.68 22.42 -2.39
CA GLN A 869 3.13 23.57 -3.11
C GLN A 869 3.76 24.87 -2.61
N VAL A 870 3.97 24.97 -1.29
CA VAL A 870 4.63 26.11 -0.65
C VAL A 870 6.06 26.29 -1.20
N TRP A 871 6.84 25.21 -1.28
CA TRP A 871 8.18 25.28 -1.86
C TRP A 871 8.18 25.66 -3.34
N ARG A 872 7.22 25.14 -4.13
CA ARG A 872 7.04 25.55 -5.54
C ARG A 872 6.78 27.06 -5.67
N ALA A 873 5.93 27.61 -4.81
CA ALA A 873 5.64 29.04 -4.79
C ALA A 873 6.88 29.88 -4.45
N MET A 874 7.70 29.46 -3.47
CA MET A 874 8.96 30.14 -3.14
C MET A 874 9.94 30.17 -4.33
N LYS A 875 9.98 29.10 -5.14
CA LYS A 875 10.89 28.94 -6.29
C LYS A 875 10.48 29.72 -7.55
N CYS A 876 9.34 30.41 -7.57
CA CYS A 876 8.81 31.01 -8.80
C CYS A 876 9.75 32.03 -9.46
N GLU A 877 10.44 32.88 -8.67
CA GLU A 877 11.40 33.83 -9.24
C GLU A 877 12.67 33.14 -9.76
N ILE A 878 13.09 32.06 -9.11
CA ILE A 878 14.25 31.25 -9.52
C ILE A 878 14.02 30.58 -10.88
N LYS A 879 12.80 30.10 -11.15
CA LYS A 879 12.46 29.44 -12.43
C LYS A 879 12.69 30.31 -13.67
N LYS A 880 12.80 31.64 -13.51
CA LYS A 880 13.13 32.57 -14.60
C LYS A 880 14.60 32.49 -15.01
N ASP A 881 15.49 32.07 -14.11
CA ASP A 881 16.90 31.83 -14.39
C ASP A 881 17.17 30.32 -14.57
N LYS A 882 17.37 29.89 -15.81
CA LYS A 882 17.66 28.47 -16.16
C LYS A 882 18.92 27.92 -15.46
N ASN A 883 19.82 28.78 -14.99
CA ASN A 883 21.08 28.42 -14.35
C ASN A 883 21.02 28.40 -12.82
N MET A 884 19.87 28.71 -12.20
CA MET A 884 19.69 28.75 -10.75
C MET A 884 18.79 27.61 -10.28
N LYS A 885 19.33 26.70 -9.46
CA LYS A 885 18.63 25.47 -9.03
C LYS A 885 18.71 25.26 -7.53
N CYS A 886 17.63 25.56 -6.80
CA CYS A 886 17.43 25.09 -5.43
C CYS A 886 16.71 23.74 -5.47
N ASN A 887 17.50 22.67 -5.56
CA ASN A 887 17.03 21.30 -5.74
C ASN A 887 16.50 20.70 -4.43
N GLY A 888 15.49 19.83 -4.54
CA GLY A 888 14.86 19.14 -3.41
C GLY A 888 13.87 20.02 -2.65
N ILE A 889 12.87 19.41 -2.00
CA ILE A 889 12.08 20.06 -0.96
C ILE A 889 12.92 20.05 0.34
N PRO A 890 13.11 21.19 1.03
CA PRO A 890 13.88 21.23 2.26
C PRO A 890 13.27 20.30 3.32
N ILE A 891 14.05 19.71 4.23
CA ILE A 891 13.52 19.04 5.43
C ILE A 891 13.60 20.04 6.57
N GLU A 892 12.45 20.37 7.18
CA GLU A 892 12.30 21.39 8.22
C GLU A 892 12.62 20.88 9.63
#